data_AF-A0A6F8SY38-F1
#
_entry.id   AF-A0A6F8SY38-F1
#
_cell.length_a   1.000
_cell.length_b   1.000
_cell.length_c   1.000
_cell.angle_alpha   90.00
_cell.angle_beta   90.00
_cell.angle_gamma   90.00
#
_symmetry.space_group_name_H-M   'P 1'
#
loop_
_entity.id
_entity.type
_entity.pdbx_description
1 polymer ?
#
loop_
_entity_poly.entity_id
_entity_poly.type
_entity_poly.pdbx_seq_one_letter_code
_entity_poly.pdbx_strand_id
1 'polypeptide(L)'
;MTQTLCITGALAPELNAISTPLYQAGLATAAPIEREARIDMHTWHQRAKPAFVEQRPLGKLWENVANDLLLANLDKPCWGWHDTDSIWAMPFWAEQEPNTHFLLVATRPEYQLAQSLLDDTAGKLDISALLTRWQQHHQRLLAFYLDNPERCLVIDAEQAQQHPQALVQLLTQRWQLPLEATGLTEEPATAPHVPDPLALYLAQQLIEQHLLKQQDSRFQSLYAELQAAQHPLVDNEAEQPASVDAMVQHYQQLRRQQQNDQTQRVHQAQQIEALNQSADQLTQQLQQTQHALSKAEQQHQAEQHQQQQALDDLKQESELLLLQLHQVQEELESTFLKHQQLESRYQTLESQHKHTQQQLTQAQEQLKQAEQQHKQKNAAQSQQLEAAKGEIHKLTQREQHLTQQLKQTQEKLKQAEQQRDAAKQYETTQRQQQAELEDTKQENELLLLQLHQVQEELEHYFLEHQKLSSTHETLENRWQRLLKRHPDYCDYQTLDTHEDPQQPDTLQWHFQGLEFAGQHWPTLQIRSTLNAQGVVLTLHQPDATPFKVGIPKSAQERRYLQSLSSRQWQYAQHLPKLLAQGLQDAELSTELKTRYQQALNALAESLASLPALLRVDDVNLHNVQVNPDYEHLWLELVNPTWGNEQLETWHLRLSTAGVTPTQFGAYPKLEIPAQPTPWLENWYAESQDDHGSKWELRFAQPDTLDMGAWQQLTPRDQTLLTQVLEQLPMLLNHLQEQGQEPGRGWQAWHQLVSDMQRIHQVTQ
;
A
#
# COMPACT_ATOMS: atom_id res chain seq x y z
N MET A 1 -5.70 -53.38 31.52
CA MET A 1 -6.86 -52.80 30.81
C MET A 1 -6.35 -51.54 30.15
N THR A 2 -6.73 -51.32 28.89
CA THR A 2 -6.30 -50.17 28.10
C THR A 2 -6.91 -48.90 28.66
N GLN A 3 -6.07 -47.91 28.95
CA GLN A 3 -6.48 -46.61 29.47
C GLN A 3 -6.64 -45.63 28.29
N THR A 4 -7.77 -44.93 28.24
CA THR A 4 -8.08 -44.00 27.15
C THR A 4 -8.22 -42.58 27.70
N LEU A 5 -7.57 -41.60 27.04
CA LEU A 5 -7.67 -40.19 27.42
C LEU A 5 -8.24 -39.35 26.27
N CYS A 6 -9.38 -38.71 26.52
CA CYS A 6 -9.99 -37.72 25.62
C CYS A 6 -9.66 -36.31 26.13
N ILE A 7 -9.02 -35.49 25.30
CA ILE A 7 -8.64 -34.12 25.66
C ILE A 7 -9.47 -33.14 24.83
N THR A 8 -10.25 -32.28 25.48
CA THR A 8 -11.20 -31.40 24.79
C THR A 8 -11.54 -30.17 25.62
N GLY A 9 -12.25 -29.21 25.03
CA GLY A 9 -12.79 -28.04 25.73
C GLY A 9 -12.16 -26.72 25.30
N ALA A 10 -10.89 -26.72 24.88
CA ALA A 10 -10.21 -25.55 24.34
C ALA A 10 -10.21 -25.52 22.79
N LEU A 11 -9.73 -24.41 22.22
CA LEU A 11 -9.56 -24.27 20.78
C LEU A 11 -8.38 -25.13 20.29
N ALA A 12 -8.37 -25.48 19.00
CA ALA A 12 -7.38 -26.40 18.43
C ALA A 12 -5.91 -26.00 18.71
N PRO A 13 -5.48 -24.71 18.61
CA PRO A 13 -4.10 -24.33 18.93
C PRO A 13 -3.72 -24.61 20.39
N GLU A 14 -4.60 -24.28 21.33
CA GLU A 14 -4.40 -24.50 22.77
C GLU A 14 -4.39 -25.99 23.11
N LEU A 15 -5.32 -26.76 22.54
CA LEU A 15 -5.36 -28.21 22.71
C LEU A 15 -4.08 -28.87 22.20
N ASN A 16 -3.59 -28.46 21.02
CA ASN A 16 -2.34 -28.98 20.47
C ASN A 16 -1.14 -28.70 21.38
N ALA A 17 -1.07 -27.48 21.94
CA ALA A 17 -0.01 -27.08 22.86
C ALA A 17 -0.03 -27.91 24.15
N ILE A 18 -1.22 -28.22 24.69
CA ILE A 18 -1.40 -29.01 25.91
C ILE A 18 -1.20 -30.52 25.66
N SER A 19 -1.66 -31.03 24.52
CA SER A 19 -1.60 -32.47 24.21
C SER A 19 -0.20 -32.92 23.77
N THR A 20 0.59 -32.04 23.16
CA THR A 20 1.93 -32.39 22.66
C THR A 20 2.85 -32.91 23.79
N PRO A 21 2.97 -32.23 24.95
CA PRO A 21 3.69 -32.77 26.11
C PRO A 21 3.14 -34.11 26.61
N LEU A 22 1.82 -34.32 26.57
CA LEU A 22 1.21 -35.59 26.99
C LEU A 22 1.62 -36.75 26.08
N TYR A 23 1.69 -36.52 24.77
CA TYR A 23 2.20 -37.51 23.81
C TYR A 23 3.69 -37.78 24.01
N GLN A 24 4.49 -36.76 24.32
CA GLN A 24 5.91 -36.92 24.68
C GLN A 24 6.09 -37.72 25.98
N ALA A 25 5.17 -37.56 26.93
CA ALA A 25 5.14 -38.29 28.20
C ALA A 25 4.68 -39.75 28.08
N GLY A 26 4.39 -40.25 26.87
CA GLY A 26 4.04 -41.66 26.64
C GLY A 26 2.57 -41.94 26.36
N LEU A 27 1.72 -40.91 26.22
CA LEU A 27 0.37 -41.10 25.69
C LEU A 27 0.47 -41.47 24.20
N ALA A 28 -0.03 -42.63 23.80
CA ALA A 28 -0.01 -43.00 22.38
C ALA A 28 -1.10 -42.23 21.61
N THR A 29 -0.76 -41.70 20.43
CA THR A 29 -1.73 -41.02 19.55
C THR A 29 -2.75 -42.02 19.00
N ALA A 30 -4.02 -41.61 18.88
CA ALA A 30 -5.07 -42.42 18.28
C ALA A 30 -4.71 -42.83 16.84
N ALA A 31 -4.71 -44.14 16.58
CA ALA A 31 -4.52 -44.70 15.25
C ALA A 31 -5.80 -44.48 14.42
N PRO A 32 -5.66 -44.07 13.15
CA PRO A 32 -6.77 -44.01 12.22
C PRO A 32 -7.17 -45.42 11.78
N ILE A 33 -8.37 -45.54 11.19
CA ILE A 33 -8.77 -46.73 10.43
C ILE A 33 -8.70 -46.45 8.94
N GLU A 34 -8.28 -47.45 8.16
CA GLU A 34 -8.25 -47.41 6.70
C GLU A 34 -9.46 -48.16 6.12
N ARG A 35 -10.32 -47.44 5.40
CA ARG A 35 -11.43 -48.00 4.61
C ARG A 35 -11.30 -47.53 3.15
N GLU A 36 -12.39 -47.12 2.49
CA GLU A 36 -12.30 -46.40 1.20
C GLU A 36 -11.62 -45.03 1.33
N ALA A 37 -11.63 -44.46 2.54
CA ALA A 37 -10.87 -43.27 2.93
C ALA A 37 -10.34 -43.46 4.37
N ARG A 38 -9.22 -42.80 4.69
CA ARG A 38 -8.66 -42.74 6.04
C ARG A 38 -9.61 -41.97 6.96
N ILE A 39 -10.01 -42.58 8.08
CA ILE A 39 -10.85 -41.94 9.10
C ILE A 39 -10.08 -41.96 10.42
N ASP A 40 -9.80 -40.79 10.96
CA ASP A 40 -9.25 -40.58 12.30
C ASP A 40 -10.32 -40.00 13.25
N MET A 41 -9.94 -39.78 14.51
CA MET A 41 -10.83 -39.19 15.51
C MET A 41 -11.36 -37.83 15.06
N HIS A 42 -10.53 -36.97 14.48
CA HIS A 42 -10.96 -35.63 14.01
C HIS A 42 -12.04 -35.73 12.93
N THR A 43 -11.81 -36.56 11.91
CA THR A 43 -12.75 -36.78 10.80
C THR A 43 -14.06 -37.37 11.29
N TRP A 44 -14.02 -38.28 12.27
CA TRP A 44 -15.23 -38.83 12.88
C TRP A 44 -16.01 -37.75 13.63
N HIS A 45 -15.36 -36.94 14.46
CA HIS A 45 -16.01 -35.86 15.20
C HIS A 45 -16.66 -34.82 14.27
N GLN A 46 -15.96 -34.39 13.22
CA GLN A 46 -16.52 -33.47 12.21
C GLN A 46 -17.84 -33.99 11.61
N ARG A 47 -17.90 -35.29 11.30
CA ARG A 47 -19.09 -35.91 10.70
C ARG A 47 -20.20 -36.22 11.71
N ALA A 48 -19.83 -36.53 12.95
CA ALA A 48 -20.77 -36.86 14.01
C ALA A 48 -21.40 -35.62 14.67
N LYS A 49 -20.69 -34.49 14.70
CA LYS A 49 -21.10 -33.25 15.37
C LYS A 49 -22.52 -32.79 15.04
N PRO A 50 -22.99 -32.72 13.78
CA PRO A 50 -24.35 -32.29 13.49
C PRO A 50 -25.43 -33.14 14.19
N ALA A 51 -25.22 -34.45 14.30
CA ALA A 51 -26.16 -35.34 14.99
C ALA A 51 -26.23 -35.01 16.49
N PHE A 52 -25.09 -34.80 17.14
CA PHE A 52 -25.04 -34.46 18.57
C PHE A 52 -25.52 -33.03 18.89
N VAL A 53 -25.25 -32.06 18.02
CA VAL A 53 -25.75 -30.69 18.14
C VAL A 53 -27.28 -30.67 18.04
N GLU A 54 -27.84 -31.43 17.11
CA GLU A 54 -29.29 -31.52 16.88
C GLU A 54 -30.00 -32.58 17.75
N GLN A 55 -29.27 -33.23 18.66
CA GLN A 55 -29.78 -34.29 19.56
C GLN A 55 -30.47 -35.44 18.80
N ARG A 56 -29.95 -35.79 17.62
CA ARG A 56 -30.41 -36.91 16.79
C ARG A 56 -29.51 -38.14 17.01
N PRO A 57 -30.03 -39.37 16.83
CA PRO A 57 -29.20 -40.56 16.87
C PRO A 57 -28.14 -40.52 15.76
N LEU A 58 -26.89 -40.87 16.10
CA LEU A 58 -25.75 -40.85 15.18
C LEU A 58 -25.91 -41.85 14.01
N GLY A 59 -26.59 -42.96 14.28
CA GLY A 59 -26.86 -44.02 13.30
C GLY A 59 -25.80 -45.12 13.35
N LYS A 60 -26.25 -46.36 13.19
CA LYS A 60 -25.46 -47.59 13.41
C LYS A 60 -24.15 -47.67 12.62
N LEU A 61 -24.08 -47.10 11.42
CA LEU A 61 -22.86 -47.12 10.61
C LEU A 61 -21.74 -46.31 11.24
N TRP A 62 -22.05 -45.13 11.77
CA TRP A 62 -21.08 -44.25 12.42
C TRP A 62 -20.75 -44.69 13.84
N GLU A 63 -21.69 -45.36 14.53
CA GLU A 63 -21.42 -46.10 15.78
C GLU A 63 -20.40 -47.23 15.55
N ASN A 64 -20.57 -48.03 14.49
CA ASN A 64 -19.62 -49.09 14.16
C ASN A 64 -18.24 -48.53 13.81
N VAL A 65 -18.16 -47.39 13.11
CA VAL A 65 -16.88 -46.72 12.85
C VAL A 65 -16.21 -46.28 14.15
N ALA A 66 -16.97 -45.79 15.13
CA ALA A 66 -16.43 -45.44 16.45
C ALA A 66 -15.86 -46.67 17.16
N ASN A 67 -16.56 -47.80 17.12
CA ASN A 67 -16.08 -49.06 17.68
C ASN A 67 -14.79 -49.54 17.01
N ASP A 68 -14.71 -49.45 15.69
CA ASP A 68 -13.49 -49.80 14.96
C ASP A 68 -12.31 -48.90 15.33
N LEU A 69 -12.54 -47.60 15.56
CA LEU A 69 -11.52 -46.67 16.04
C LEU A 69 -11.01 -47.05 17.45
N LEU A 70 -11.89 -47.50 18.35
CA LEU A 70 -11.50 -48.00 19.66
C LEU A 70 -10.69 -49.30 19.53
N LEU A 71 -11.15 -50.24 18.71
CA LEU A 71 -10.48 -51.53 18.46
C LEU A 71 -9.08 -51.34 17.88
N ALA A 72 -8.90 -50.40 16.94
CA ALA A 72 -7.61 -50.09 16.33
C ALA A 72 -6.55 -49.59 17.34
N ASN A 73 -6.98 -49.20 18.54
CA ASN A 73 -6.13 -48.68 19.59
C ASN A 73 -6.07 -49.57 20.84
N LEU A 74 -6.78 -50.69 20.86
CA LEU A 74 -6.93 -51.54 22.03
C LEU A 74 -5.60 -52.11 22.55
N ASP A 75 -4.64 -52.37 21.66
CA ASP A 75 -3.33 -52.95 22.02
C ASP A 75 -2.38 -51.95 22.71
N LYS A 76 -2.71 -50.66 22.74
CA LYS A 76 -1.89 -49.63 23.37
C LYS A 76 -2.18 -49.59 24.88
N PRO A 77 -1.17 -49.57 25.76
CA PRO A 77 -1.39 -49.55 27.21
C PRO A 77 -2.10 -48.28 27.70
N CYS A 78 -1.75 -47.14 27.10
CA CYS A 78 -2.42 -45.86 27.30
C CYS A 78 -2.41 -45.07 25.98
N TRP A 79 -3.57 -44.62 25.54
CA TRP A 79 -3.71 -43.87 24.29
C TRP A 79 -4.78 -42.80 24.41
N GLY A 80 -4.78 -41.85 23.49
CA GLY A 80 -5.77 -40.78 23.51
C GLY A 80 -5.83 -39.98 22.23
N TRP A 81 -6.75 -39.01 22.24
CA TRP A 81 -6.90 -38.01 21.20
C TRP A 81 -7.20 -36.65 21.82
N HIS A 82 -6.90 -35.58 21.09
CA HIS A 82 -7.41 -34.25 21.35
C HIS A 82 -8.25 -33.80 20.16
N ASP A 83 -9.42 -33.25 20.43
CA ASP A 83 -10.24 -32.62 19.40
C ASP A 83 -11.25 -31.67 20.04
N THR A 84 -11.35 -30.43 19.55
CA THR A 84 -12.30 -29.43 20.06
C THR A 84 -13.75 -29.90 19.97
N ASP A 85 -14.11 -30.66 18.92
CA ASP A 85 -15.46 -31.15 18.69
C ASP A 85 -15.80 -32.40 19.53
N SER A 86 -14.82 -32.97 20.25
CA SER A 86 -15.09 -34.05 21.22
C SER A 86 -16.08 -33.62 22.31
N ILE A 87 -16.18 -32.31 22.61
CA ILE A 87 -17.15 -31.76 23.58
C ILE A 87 -18.60 -32.16 23.26
N TRP A 88 -18.94 -32.35 21.98
CA TRP A 88 -20.27 -32.76 21.56
C TRP A 88 -20.52 -34.26 21.76
N ALA A 89 -19.46 -35.05 21.68
CA ALA A 89 -19.48 -36.51 21.71
C ALA A 89 -19.09 -37.14 23.07
N MET A 90 -18.77 -36.33 24.10
CA MET A 90 -18.32 -36.87 25.40
C MET A 90 -19.29 -37.88 26.02
N PRO A 91 -20.63 -37.64 26.05
CA PRO A 91 -21.57 -38.64 26.58
C PRO A 91 -21.52 -39.95 25.81
N PHE A 92 -21.40 -39.88 24.48
CA PHE A 92 -21.27 -41.07 23.63
C PHE A 92 -20.02 -41.87 23.96
N TRP A 93 -18.84 -41.23 24.03
CA TRP A 93 -17.59 -41.91 24.37
C TRP A 93 -17.58 -42.45 25.80
N ALA A 94 -18.24 -41.76 26.73
CA ALA A 94 -18.38 -42.21 28.11
C ALA A 94 -19.18 -43.50 28.23
N GLU A 95 -20.19 -43.69 27.37
CA GLU A 95 -21.02 -44.89 27.29
C GLU A 95 -20.32 -46.05 26.58
N GLN A 96 -19.55 -45.77 25.51
CA GLN A 96 -18.88 -46.83 24.75
C GLN A 96 -17.76 -47.51 25.56
N GLU A 97 -16.94 -46.74 26.27
CA GLU A 97 -15.77 -47.28 26.98
C GLU A 97 -15.67 -46.73 28.41
N PRO A 98 -15.93 -47.55 29.43
CA PRO A 98 -15.90 -47.12 30.84
C PRO A 98 -14.55 -46.61 31.34
N ASN A 99 -13.43 -47.10 30.77
CA ASN A 99 -12.07 -46.68 31.14
C ASN A 99 -11.58 -45.44 30.38
N THR A 100 -12.48 -44.73 29.69
CA THR A 100 -12.17 -43.43 29.09
C THR A 100 -12.22 -42.34 30.14
N HIS A 101 -11.09 -41.65 30.30
CA HIS A 101 -10.93 -40.45 31.12
C HIS A 101 -10.99 -39.20 30.24
N PHE A 102 -11.48 -38.10 30.80
CA PHE A 102 -11.71 -36.86 30.07
C PHE A 102 -10.94 -35.70 30.73
N LEU A 103 -9.93 -35.19 30.01
CA LEU A 103 -9.26 -33.94 30.36
C LEU A 103 -10.01 -32.79 29.70
N LEU A 104 -10.71 -32.02 30.51
CA LEU A 104 -11.56 -30.91 30.10
C LEU A 104 -10.79 -29.60 30.29
N VAL A 105 -10.26 -29.08 29.20
CA VAL A 105 -9.51 -27.83 29.18
C VAL A 105 -10.48 -26.67 29.06
N ALA A 106 -10.49 -25.80 30.06
CA ALA A 106 -11.33 -24.62 30.12
C ALA A 106 -10.51 -23.37 29.76
N THR A 107 -10.94 -22.66 28.72
CA THR A 107 -10.29 -21.42 28.26
C THR A 107 -10.97 -20.22 28.90
N ARG A 108 -10.18 -19.32 29.46
CA ARG A 108 -10.66 -18.07 30.05
C ARG A 108 -11.36 -17.19 28.99
N PRO A 109 -12.52 -16.58 29.29
CA PRO A 109 -13.24 -15.74 28.33
C PRO A 109 -12.42 -14.52 27.90
N GLU A 110 -11.56 -14.00 28.78
CA GLU A 110 -10.66 -12.87 28.50
C GLU A 110 -9.64 -13.25 27.40
N TYR A 111 -9.08 -14.46 27.45
CA TYR A 111 -8.10 -14.95 26.47
C TYR A 111 -8.75 -15.15 25.10
N GLN A 112 -9.92 -15.79 25.07
CA GLN A 112 -10.64 -16.02 23.82
C GLN A 112 -11.08 -14.69 23.16
N LEU A 113 -11.51 -13.71 23.96
CA LEU A 113 -11.86 -12.40 23.45
C LEU A 113 -10.62 -11.61 22.99
N ALA A 114 -9.51 -11.68 23.73
CA ALA A 114 -8.25 -11.02 23.37
C ALA A 114 -7.73 -11.51 22.00
N GLN A 115 -7.74 -12.82 21.77
CA GLN A 115 -7.36 -13.38 20.48
C GLN A 115 -8.31 -12.93 19.37
N SER A 116 -9.62 -12.94 19.63
CA SER A 116 -10.62 -12.49 18.64
C SER A 116 -10.51 -11.00 18.29
N LEU A 117 -10.01 -10.17 19.22
CA LEU A 117 -9.74 -8.74 18.98
C LEU A 117 -8.53 -8.55 18.04
N LEU A 118 -7.51 -9.41 18.13
CA LEU A 118 -6.35 -9.36 17.26
C LEU A 118 -6.67 -9.86 15.84
N ASP A 119 -7.51 -10.89 15.73
CA ASP A 119 -7.90 -11.48 14.45
C ASP A 119 -8.95 -10.64 13.68
N ASP A 120 -9.72 -9.79 14.36
CA ASP A 120 -10.74 -8.95 13.73
C ASP A 120 -10.14 -7.73 12.99
N THR A 121 -9.70 -7.98 11.76
CA THR A 121 -9.23 -6.95 10.84
C THR A 121 -10.34 -6.04 10.30
N ALA A 122 -11.62 -6.44 10.43
CA ALA A 122 -12.77 -5.77 9.83
C ALA A 122 -13.62 -4.93 10.81
N GLY A 123 -13.35 -5.02 12.12
CA GLY A 123 -14.04 -4.27 13.17
C GLY A 123 -15.51 -4.65 13.33
N LYS A 124 -15.86 -5.92 13.08
CA LYS A 124 -17.23 -6.46 13.14
C LYS A 124 -17.45 -7.43 14.30
N LEU A 125 -16.52 -7.54 15.24
CA LEU A 125 -16.63 -8.46 16.36
C LEU A 125 -17.88 -8.17 17.22
N ASP A 126 -18.81 -9.13 17.25
CA ASP A 126 -19.95 -9.11 18.16
C ASP A 126 -19.58 -9.81 19.48
N ILE A 127 -19.27 -8.99 20.48
CA ILE A 127 -18.87 -9.44 21.81
C ILE A 127 -19.99 -10.26 22.47
N SER A 128 -21.26 -9.88 22.30
CA SER A 128 -22.38 -10.56 22.95
C SER A 128 -22.56 -11.97 22.37
N ALA A 129 -22.49 -12.09 21.04
CA ALA A 129 -22.54 -13.39 20.37
C ALA A 129 -21.35 -14.29 20.74
N LEU A 130 -20.16 -13.71 20.91
CA LEU A 130 -18.97 -14.45 21.35
C LEU A 130 -19.13 -14.98 22.78
N LEU A 131 -19.52 -14.13 23.72
CA LEU A 131 -19.71 -14.53 25.12
C LEU A 131 -20.84 -15.55 25.28
N THR A 132 -21.93 -15.41 24.51
CA THR A 132 -23.02 -16.39 24.48
C THR A 132 -22.50 -17.76 24.01
N ARG A 133 -21.65 -17.79 22.98
CA ARG A 133 -21.04 -19.03 22.50
C ARG A 133 -20.09 -19.64 23.52
N TRP A 134 -19.26 -18.81 24.15
CA TRP A 134 -18.38 -19.23 25.24
C TRP A 134 -19.17 -19.87 26.38
N GLN A 135 -20.27 -19.24 26.79
CA GLN A 135 -21.14 -19.70 27.87
C GLN A 135 -21.79 -21.05 27.53
N GLN A 136 -22.39 -21.19 26.33
CA GLN A 136 -23.00 -22.45 25.89
C GLN A 136 -22.00 -23.60 25.85
N HIS A 137 -20.78 -23.32 25.38
CA HIS A 137 -19.70 -24.28 25.29
C HIS A 137 -19.25 -24.75 26.67
N HIS A 138 -18.93 -23.82 27.58
CA HIS A 138 -18.44 -24.17 28.92
C HIS A 138 -19.54 -24.72 29.85
N GLN A 139 -20.81 -24.35 29.64
CA GLN A 139 -21.93 -24.97 30.36
C GLN A 139 -22.04 -26.47 30.04
N ARG A 140 -21.78 -26.87 28.79
CA ARG A 140 -21.79 -28.28 28.39
C ARG A 140 -20.61 -29.04 29.00
N LEU A 141 -19.44 -28.43 29.01
CA LEU A 141 -18.24 -28.98 29.67
C LEU A 141 -18.51 -29.23 31.15
N LEU A 142 -19.04 -28.23 31.86
CA LEU A 142 -19.32 -28.30 33.28
C LEU A 142 -20.41 -29.33 33.60
N ALA A 143 -21.50 -29.37 32.84
CA ALA A 143 -22.56 -30.36 33.02
C ALA A 143 -22.02 -31.79 32.92
N PHE A 144 -21.20 -32.08 31.91
CA PHE A 144 -20.60 -33.41 31.74
C PHE A 144 -19.63 -33.77 32.88
N TYR A 145 -18.85 -32.80 33.36
CA TYR A 145 -17.98 -32.98 34.53
C TYR A 145 -18.79 -33.35 35.78
N LEU A 146 -19.88 -32.63 36.05
CA LEU A 146 -20.73 -32.88 37.22
C LEU A 146 -21.41 -34.25 37.17
N ASP A 147 -21.74 -34.74 35.98
CA ASP A 147 -22.30 -36.08 35.79
C ASP A 147 -21.23 -37.20 35.90
N ASN A 148 -19.95 -36.88 35.65
CA ASN A 148 -18.86 -37.86 35.59
C ASN A 148 -17.58 -37.43 36.36
N PRO A 149 -17.67 -37.05 37.65
CA PRO A 149 -16.57 -36.38 38.36
C PRO A 149 -15.33 -37.27 38.57
N GLU A 150 -15.50 -38.59 38.70
CA GLU A 150 -14.38 -39.53 38.87
C GLU A 150 -13.56 -39.71 37.58
N ARG A 151 -14.21 -39.55 36.43
CA ARG A 151 -13.62 -39.76 35.09
C ARG A 151 -13.15 -38.47 34.44
N CYS A 152 -13.49 -37.32 35.00
CA CYS A 152 -13.18 -36.02 34.44
C CYS A 152 -12.20 -35.23 35.32
N LEU A 153 -11.40 -34.39 34.66
CA LEU A 153 -10.57 -33.37 35.29
C LEU A 153 -10.76 -32.07 34.51
N VAL A 154 -11.23 -31.02 35.17
CA VAL A 154 -11.30 -29.68 34.58
C VAL A 154 -10.02 -28.94 34.91
N ILE A 155 -9.40 -28.34 33.90
CA ILE A 155 -8.14 -27.61 34.07
C ILE A 155 -8.18 -26.29 33.31
N ASP A 156 -7.50 -25.29 33.86
CA ASP A 156 -7.28 -24.04 33.16
C ASP A 156 -6.28 -24.24 31.99
N ALA A 157 -6.63 -23.70 30.82
CA ALA A 157 -5.84 -23.85 29.61
C ALA A 157 -4.43 -23.25 29.73
N GLU A 158 -4.29 -22.13 30.42
CA GLU A 158 -3.03 -21.43 30.57
C GLU A 158 -2.12 -22.16 31.56
N GLN A 159 -2.64 -22.56 32.71
CA GLN A 159 -1.87 -23.38 33.66
C GLN A 159 -1.38 -24.68 33.02
N ALA A 160 -2.24 -25.34 32.22
CA ALA A 160 -1.88 -26.57 31.53
C ALA A 160 -0.75 -26.38 30.51
N GLN A 161 -0.69 -25.22 29.84
CA GLN A 161 0.38 -24.88 28.90
C GLN A 161 1.68 -24.48 29.60
N GLN A 162 1.59 -23.72 30.69
CA GLN A 162 2.76 -23.22 31.43
C GLN A 162 3.40 -24.30 32.32
N HIS A 163 2.62 -25.26 32.80
CA HIS A 163 3.08 -26.31 33.72
C HIS A 163 2.78 -27.73 33.20
N PRO A 164 3.28 -28.11 32.01
CA PRO A 164 2.99 -29.41 31.39
C PRO A 164 3.48 -30.59 32.25
N GLN A 165 4.59 -30.41 32.98
CA GLN A 165 5.11 -31.44 33.88
C GLN A 165 4.18 -31.69 35.06
N ALA A 166 3.63 -30.63 35.67
CA ALA A 166 2.67 -30.73 36.77
C ALA A 166 1.37 -31.40 36.29
N LEU A 167 0.91 -31.06 35.08
CA LEU A 167 -0.24 -31.73 34.45
C LEU A 167 -0.02 -33.23 34.30
N VAL A 168 1.12 -33.65 33.73
CA VAL A 168 1.43 -35.08 33.58
C VAL A 168 1.45 -35.79 34.93
N GLN A 169 2.10 -35.20 35.94
CA GLN A 169 2.13 -35.78 37.29
C GLN A 169 0.74 -35.92 37.89
N LEU A 170 -0.12 -34.90 37.74
CA LEU A 170 -1.50 -34.93 38.22
C LEU A 170 -2.31 -36.04 37.55
N LEU A 171 -2.20 -36.19 36.22
CA LEU A 171 -2.88 -37.23 35.47
C LEU A 171 -2.41 -38.64 35.88
N THR A 172 -1.10 -38.83 36.03
CA THR A 172 -0.50 -40.09 36.51
C THR A 172 -0.95 -40.42 37.92
N GLN A 173 -1.00 -39.45 38.83
CA GLN A 173 -1.43 -39.69 40.22
C GLN A 173 -2.93 -39.96 40.33
N ARG A 174 -3.77 -39.21 39.61
CA ARG A 174 -5.23 -39.28 39.71
C ARG A 174 -5.80 -40.55 39.09
N TRP A 175 -5.32 -40.92 37.90
CA TRP A 175 -5.88 -42.04 37.11
C TRP A 175 -4.90 -43.20 36.89
N GLN A 176 -3.73 -43.17 37.52
CA GLN A 176 -2.70 -44.20 37.38
C GLN A 176 -2.28 -44.44 35.91
N LEU A 177 -2.29 -43.37 35.11
CA LEU A 177 -1.86 -43.43 33.72
C LEU A 177 -0.34 -43.66 33.66
N PRO A 178 0.16 -44.54 32.77
CA PRO A 178 1.59 -44.81 32.61
C PRO A 178 2.29 -43.70 31.82
N LEU A 179 2.24 -42.46 32.33
CA LEU A 179 2.90 -41.29 31.73
C LEU A 179 4.15 -40.91 32.52
N GLU A 180 5.22 -40.58 31.80
CA GLU A 180 6.52 -40.19 32.35
C GLU A 180 6.73 -38.68 32.25
N ALA A 181 6.78 -38.00 33.40
CA ALA A 181 7.01 -36.55 33.48
C ALA A 181 8.48 -36.15 33.31
N THR A 182 9.39 -37.10 33.13
CA THR A 182 10.84 -36.89 33.07
C THR A 182 11.29 -36.50 31.66
N GLY A 183 11.95 -35.34 31.53
CA GLY A 183 12.51 -34.87 30.25
C GLY A 183 11.59 -33.92 29.45
N LEU A 184 10.43 -33.57 29.98
CA LEU A 184 9.63 -32.45 29.49
C LEU A 184 10.34 -31.14 29.90
N THR A 185 10.77 -30.33 28.93
CA THR A 185 11.29 -28.99 29.22
C THR A 185 10.14 -28.11 29.71
N GLU A 186 10.34 -27.39 30.82
CA GLU A 186 9.43 -26.31 31.24
C GLU A 186 9.42 -25.15 30.22
N GLU A 187 10.45 -25.06 29.38
CA GLU A 187 10.42 -24.23 28.18
C GLU A 187 9.55 -24.90 27.10
N PRO A 188 8.42 -24.30 26.72
CA PRO A 188 7.56 -24.85 25.69
C PRO A 188 8.27 -24.76 24.34
N ALA A 189 8.25 -25.85 23.56
CA ALA A 189 8.87 -25.93 22.22
C ALA A 189 8.30 -24.90 21.21
N THR A 190 7.18 -24.29 21.55
CA THR A 190 6.58 -23.11 20.93
C THR A 190 6.35 -22.10 22.05
N ALA A 191 6.80 -20.85 21.90
CA ALA A 191 6.55 -19.80 22.89
C ALA A 191 5.08 -19.86 23.35
N PRO A 192 4.79 -19.80 24.66
CA PRO A 192 3.40 -19.79 25.12
C PRO A 192 2.72 -18.65 24.37
N HIS A 193 1.52 -18.90 23.84
CA HIS A 193 0.73 -17.86 23.18
C HIS A 193 0.20 -16.93 24.27
N VAL A 194 1.10 -16.20 24.93
CA VAL A 194 0.77 -15.13 25.87
C VAL A 194 -0.01 -14.14 25.01
N PRO A 195 -1.31 -13.94 25.28
CA PRO A 195 -2.07 -12.96 24.54
C PRO A 195 -1.39 -11.61 24.68
N ASP A 196 -1.48 -10.79 23.63
CA ASP A 196 -1.02 -9.40 23.71
C ASP A 196 -1.55 -8.76 25.00
N PRO A 197 -0.69 -8.24 25.90
CA PRO A 197 -1.12 -7.75 27.21
C PRO A 197 -2.16 -6.63 27.12
N LEU A 198 -2.11 -5.83 26.06
CA LEU A 198 -3.11 -4.79 25.79
C LEU A 198 -4.43 -5.41 25.32
N ALA A 199 -4.39 -6.40 24.41
CA ALA A 199 -5.60 -7.11 24.00
C ALA A 199 -6.27 -7.84 25.18
N LEU A 200 -5.49 -8.46 26.07
CA LEU A 200 -5.99 -9.13 27.26
C LEU A 200 -6.65 -8.16 28.24
N TYR A 201 -6.01 -7.02 28.50
CA TYR A 201 -6.59 -5.97 29.33
C TYR A 201 -7.90 -5.42 28.73
N LEU A 202 -7.91 -5.13 27.43
CA LEU A 202 -9.11 -4.66 26.75
C LEU A 202 -10.22 -5.70 26.81
N ALA A 203 -9.91 -6.98 26.61
CA ALA A 203 -10.86 -8.07 26.73
C ALA A 203 -11.47 -8.14 28.15
N GLN A 204 -10.63 -8.05 29.19
CA GLN A 204 -11.10 -8.00 30.58
C GLN A 204 -12.06 -6.82 30.80
N GLN A 205 -11.68 -5.62 30.38
CA GLN A 205 -12.51 -4.41 30.54
C GLN A 205 -13.83 -4.52 29.76
N LEU A 206 -13.82 -5.08 28.55
CA LEU A 206 -15.02 -5.26 27.74
C LEU A 206 -15.99 -6.28 28.37
N ILE A 207 -15.48 -7.36 28.95
CA ILE A 207 -16.27 -8.37 29.66
C ILE A 207 -16.89 -7.74 30.91
N GLU A 208 -16.10 -7.04 31.73
CA GLU A 208 -16.60 -6.34 32.92
C GLU A 208 -17.72 -5.35 32.56
N GLN A 209 -17.54 -4.54 31.52
CA GLN A 209 -18.58 -3.62 31.04
C GLN A 209 -19.82 -4.36 30.52
N HIS A 210 -19.65 -5.49 29.82
CA HIS A 210 -20.77 -6.27 29.31
C HIS A 210 -21.60 -6.85 30.45
N LEU A 211 -20.95 -7.41 31.46
CA LEU A 211 -21.59 -7.94 32.67
C LEU A 211 -22.32 -6.86 33.47
N LEU A 212 -21.72 -5.68 33.60
CA LEU A 212 -22.35 -4.52 34.26
C LEU A 212 -23.59 -4.01 33.51
N LYS A 213 -23.53 -3.95 32.17
CA LYS A 213 -24.63 -3.42 31.34
C LYS A 213 -25.81 -4.38 31.22
N GLN A 214 -25.58 -5.70 31.13
CA GLN A 214 -26.63 -6.68 30.90
C GLN A 214 -27.15 -7.36 32.18
N GLN A 215 -26.54 -7.11 33.35
CA GLN A 215 -26.87 -7.80 34.61
C GLN A 215 -26.91 -9.33 34.45
N ASP A 216 -25.99 -9.89 33.66
CA ASP A 216 -25.99 -11.32 33.34
C ASP A 216 -25.46 -12.16 34.51
N SER A 217 -26.35 -12.40 35.47
CA SER A 217 -26.09 -13.22 36.65
C SER A 217 -25.80 -14.69 36.30
N ARG A 218 -26.24 -15.15 35.12
CA ARG A 218 -25.99 -16.54 34.68
C ARG A 218 -24.54 -16.73 34.25
N PHE A 219 -23.96 -15.74 33.58
CA PHE A 219 -22.54 -15.78 33.23
C PHE A 219 -21.67 -15.81 34.50
N GLN A 220 -21.95 -14.93 35.47
CA GLN A 220 -21.21 -14.88 36.73
C GLN A 220 -21.30 -16.20 37.52
N SER A 221 -22.50 -16.81 37.61
CA SER A 221 -22.69 -18.11 38.26
C SER A 221 -21.88 -19.19 37.55
N LEU A 222 -22.00 -19.29 36.22
CA LEU A 222 -21.27 -20.30 35.45
C LEU A 222 -19.76 -20.13 35.61
N TYR A 223 -19.25 -18.90 35.55
CA TYR A 223 -17.83 -18.62 35.68
C TYR A 223 -17.30 -19.01 37.06
N ALA A 224 -18.04 -18.68 38.13
CA ALA A 224 -17.67 -19.07 39.49
C ALA A 224 -17.71 -20.60 39.69
N GLU A 225 -18.73 -21.27 39.16
CA GLU A 225 -18.84 -22.74 39.20
C GLU A 225 -17.71 -23.42 38.41
N LEU A 226 -17.34 -22.87 37.25
CA LEU A 226 -16.24 -23.37 36.44
C LEU A 226 -14.88 -23.20 37.15
N GLN A 227 -14.62 -22.02 37.74
CA GLN A 227 -13.43 -21.78 38.54
C GLN A 227 -13.35 -22.73 39.75
N ALA A 228 -14.47 -23.00 40.40
CA ALA A 228 -14.52 -23.96 41.51
C ALA A 228 -14.31 -25.42 41.06
N ALA A 229 -14.68 -25.75 39.82
CA ALA A 229 -14.48 -27.07 39.24
C ALA A 229 -13.04 -27.30 38.73
N GLN A 230 -12.32 -26.23 38.36
CA GLN A 230 -10.94 -26.29 37.90
C GLN A 230 -9.99 -26.77 39.00
N HIS A 231 -9.12 -27.72 38.65
CA HIS A 231 -8.06 -28.16 39.54
C HIS A 231 -6.79 -27.32 39.31
N PRO A 232 -6.24 -26.66 40.35
CA PRO A 232 -5.00 -25.90 40.21
C PRO A 232 -3.81 -26.83 39.98
N LEU A 233 -2.88 -26.44 39.11
CA LEU A 233 -1.60 -27.14 38.91
C LEU A 233 -0.47 -26.61 39.80
N VAL A 234 -0.57 -25.35 40.17
CA VAL A 234 0.36 -24.62 41.04
C VAL A 234 -0.44 -23.89 42.12
N ASP A 235 0.15 -23.72 43.30
CA ASP A 235 -0.43 -22.88 44.35
C ASP A 235 -0.46 -21.43 43.86
N ASN A 236 -1.63 -20.94 43.46
CA ASN A 236 -1.80 -19.59 42.89
C ASN A 236 -1.26 -18.51 43.85
N GLU A 237 -0.10 -17.92 43.54
CA GLU A 237 0.07 -16.48 43.79
C GLU A 237 -0.89 -15.79 42.83
N ALA A 238 -1.83 -14.99 43.35
CA ALA A 238 -2.80 -14.28 42.53
C ALA A 238 -2.07 -13.55 41.40
N GLU A 239 -2.33 -13.95 40.15
CA GLU A 239 -1.84 -13.25 38.96
C GLU A 239 -2.17 -11.77 39.13
N GLN A 240 -1.11 -10.96 39.31
CA GLN A 240 -1.30 -9.53 39.36
C GLN A 240 -1.75 -9.12 37.97
N PRO A 241 -2.90 -8.42 37.82
CA PRO A 241 -3.29 -7.89 36.53
C PRO A 241 -2.13 -7.07 35.98
N ALA A 242 -1.84 -7.22 34.68
CA ALA A 242 -0.76 -6.49 34.03
C ALA A 242 -0.85 -5.01 34.42
N SER A 243 0.22 -4.48 35.03
CA SER A 243 0.16 -3.10 35.51
C SER A 243 -0.03 -2.17 34.32
N VAL A 244 -0.81 -1.11 34.51
CA VAL A 244 -1.00 -0.07 33.49
C VAL A 244 0.34 0.46 32.99
N ASP A 245 1.36 0.52 33.86
CA ASP A 245 2.73 0.89 33.51
C ASP A 245 3.39 -0.09 32.52
N ALA A 246 3.23 -1.40 32.72
CA ALA A 246 3.75 -2.41 31.79
C ALA A 246 3.08 -2.30 30.41
N MET A 247 1.78 -1.98 30.38
CA MET A 247 1.04 -1.75 29.13
C MET A 247 1.50 -0.48 28.42
N VAL A 248 1.70 0.61 29.15
CA VAL A 248 2.23 1.88 28.60
C VAL A 248 3.62 1.65 28.04
N GLN A 249 4.48 0.89 28.72
CA GLN A 249 5.80 0.52 28.22
C GLN A 249 5.72 -0.31 26.94
N HIS A 250 4.81 -1.29 26.89
CA HIS A 250 4.60 -2.12 25.70
C HIS A 250 4.12 -1.28 24.50
N TYR A 251 3.15 -0.40 24.71
CA TYR A 251 2.67 0.53 23.67
C TYR A 251 3.78 1.48 23.20
N GLN A 252 4.58 2.03 24.12
CA GLN A 252 5.72 2.88 23.78
C GLN A 252 6.78 2.12 22.99
N GLN A 253 7.04 0.86 23.33
CA GLN A 253 7.97 0.00 22.59
C GLN A 253 7.44 -0.27 21.17
N LEU A 254 6.15 -0.57 21.02
CA LEU A 254 5.53 -0.76 19.71
C LEU A 254 5.62 0.50 18.85
N ARG A 255 5.38 1.68 19.45
CA ARG A 255 5.52 2.97 18.76
C ARG A 255 6.96 3.23 18.32
N ARG A 256 7.95 2.93 19.17
CA ARG A 256 9.37 3.04 18.83
C ARG A 256 9.75 2.09 17.69
N GLN A 257 9.24 0.86 17.72
CA GLN A 257 9.49 -0.11 16.66
C GLN A 257 8.91 0.39 15.33
N GLN A 258 7.67 0.90 15.31
CA GLN A 258 7.09 1.49 14.11
C GLN A 258 7.90 2.67 13.56
N GLN A 259 8.41 3.54 14.45
CA GLN A 259 9.28 4.65 14.04
C GLN A 259 10.62 4.18 13.46
N ASN A 260 11.22 3.14 14.05
CA ASN A 260 12.46 2.55 13.55
C ASN A 260 12.24 1.90 12.18
N ASP A 261 11.17 1.13 12.03
CA ASP A 261 10.80 0.49 10.76
C ASP A 261 10.53 1.53 9.67
N GLN A 262 9.87 2.64 10.02
CA GLN A 262 9.63 3.74 9.08
C GLN A 262 10.93 4.42 8.67
N THR A 263 11.86 4.65 9.61
CA THR A 263 13.18 5.23 9.32
C THR A 263 14.00 4.32 8.41
N GLN A 264 13.99 3.02 8.66
CA GLN A 264 14.68 2.04 7.84
C GLN A 264 14.11 1.97 6.42
N ARG A 265 12.78 2.07 6.28
CA ARG A 265 12.13 2.17 4.96
C ARG A 265 12.53 3.42 4.19
N VAL A 266 12.62 4.58 4.85
CA VAL A 266 13.08 5.81 4.20
C VAL A 266 14.52 5.67 3.70
N HIS A 267 15.41 5.08 4.51
CA HIS A 267 16.79 4.83 4.09
C HIS A 267 16.87 3.86 2.89
N GLN A 268 16.07 2.79 2.90
CA GLN A 268 16.01 1.85 1.79
C GLN A 268 15.46 2.51 0.51
N ALA A 269 14.42 3.35 0.62
CA ALA A 269 13.88 4.10 -0.51
C ALA A 269 14.91 5.02 -1.16
N GLN A 270 15.72 5.73 -0.35
CA GLN A 270 16.82 6.56 -0.86
C GLN A 270 17.88 5.73 -1.60
N GLN A 271 18.16 4.52 -1.13
CA GLN A 271 19.14 3.63 -1.76
C GLN A 271 18.64 3.09 -3.10
N ILE A 272 17.35 2.75 -3.20
CA ILE A 272 16.71 2.33 -4.45
C ILE A 272 16.73 3.48 -5.47
N GLU A 273 16.44 4.70 -5.04
CA GLU A 273 16.46 5.87 -5.93
C GLU A 273 17.86 6.15 -6.48
N ALA A 274 18.90 5.98 -5.66
CA ALA A 274 20.29 6.07 -6.12
C ALA A 274 20.64 4.97 -7.15
N LEU A 275 20.16 3.74 -6.95
CA LEU A 275 20.37 2.63 -7.89
C LEU A 275 19.63 2.86 -9.22
N ASN A 276 18.40 3.39 -9.18
CA ASN A 276 17.63 3.73 -10.37
C ASN A 276 18.34 4.81 -11.21
N GLN A 277 18.86 5.86 -10.57
CA GLN A 277 19.64 6.89 -11.27
C GLN A 277 20.89 6.31 -11.94
N SER A 278 21.55 5.34 -11.30
CA SER A 278 22.69 4.63 -11.88
C SER A 278 22.27 3.77 -13.08
N ALA A 279 21.15 3.04 -12.98
CA ALA A 279 20.63 2.20 -14.06
C ALA A 279 20.23 3.03 -15.29
N ASP A 280 19.62 4.20 -15.09
CA ASP A 280 19.28 5.13 -16.17
C ASP A 280 20.53 5.64 -16.91
N GLN A 281 21.60 5.95 -16.17
CA GLN A 281 22.87 6.36 -16.76
C GLN A 281 23.52 5.25 -17.60
N LEU A 282 23.55 4.02 -17.09
CA LEU A 282 24.05 2.86 -17.83
C LEU A 282 23.22 2.59 -19.09
N THR A 283 21.89 2.73 -19.00
CA THR A 283 20.99 2.55 -20.15
C THR A 283 21.25 3.60 -21.23
N GLN A 284 21.48 4.86 -20.85
CA GLN A 284 21.87 5.89 -21.82
C GLN A 284 23.23 5.60 -22.46
N GLN A 285 24.23 5.16 -21.69
CA GLN A 285 25.55 4.79 -22.23
C GLN A 285 25.43 3.66 -23.25
N LEU A 286 24.64 2.65 -22.95
CA LEU A 286 24.37 1.52 -23.83
C LEU A 286 23.72 1.93 -25.14
N GLN A 287 22.70 2.78 -25.09
CA GLN A 287 22.06 3.30 -26.31
C GLN A 287 23.07 4.07 -27.17
N GLN A 288 23.98 4.83 -26.56
CA GLN A 288 25.03 5.53 -27.27
C GLN A 288 26.04 4.56 -27.92
N THR A 289 26.49 3.52 -27.21
CA THR A 289 27.40 2.51 -27.77
C THR A 289 26.74 1.66 -28.85
N GLN A 290 25.47 1.27 -28.72
CA GLN A 290 24.71 0.60 -29.79
C GLN A 290 24.62 1.46 -31.05
N HIS A 291 24.34 2.76 -30.89
CA HIS A 291 24.26 3.65 -32.04
C HIS A 291 25.63 3.82 -32.72
N ALA A 292 26.71 3.91 -31.94
CA ALA A 292 28.07 3.94 -32.46
C ALA A 292 28.44 2.64 -33.20
N LEU A 293 28.10 1.48 -32.65
CA LEU A 293 28.37 0.18 -33.24
C LEU A 293 27.64 0.00 -34.58
N SER A 294 26.35 0.31 -34.62
CA SER A 294 25.55 0.25 -35.86
C SER A 294 26.16 1.10 -36.99
N LYS A 295 26.68 2.29 -36.65
CA LYS A 295 27.34 3.16 -37.62
C LYS A 295 28.68 2.58 -38.09
N ALA A 296 29.46 1.97 -37.19
CA ALA A 296 30.71 1.28 -37.53
C ALA A 296 30.46 0.06 -38.44
N GLU A 297 29.43 -0.74 -38.16
CA GLU A 297 29.02 -1.89 -38.98
C GLU A 297 28.66 -1.48 -40.42
N GLN A 298 27.89 -0.40 -40.58
CA GLN A 298 27.53 0.12 -41.90
C GLN A 298 28.76 0.60 -42.68
N GLN A 299 29.71 1.27 -42.02
CA GLN A 299 30.96 1.69 -42.66
C GLN A 299 31.79 0.49 -43.09
N HIS A 300 31.91 -0.53 -42.24
CA HIS A 300 32.71 -1.70 -42.57
C HIS A 300 32.11 -2.50 -43.73
N GLN A 301 30.78 -2.64 -43.79
CA GLN A 301 30.10 -3.27 -44.93
C GLN A 301 30.34 -2.50 -46.24
N ALA A 302 30.29 -1.16 -46.20
CA ALA A 302 30.57 -0.33 -47.37
C ALA A 302 32.02 -0.49 -47.87
N GLU A 303 32.99 -0.52 -46.95
CA GLU A 303 34.40 -0.75 -47.27
C GLU A 303 34.65 -2.14 -47.87
N GLN A 304 34.05 -3.19 -47.29
CA GLN A 304 34.13 -4.54 -47.85
C GLN A 304 33.58 -4.59 -49.28
N HIS A 305 32.45 -3.93 -49.54
CA HIS A 305 31.85 -3.92 -50.87
C HIS A 305 32.75 -3.21 -51.89
N GLN A 306 33.35 -2.08 -51.52
CA GLN A 306 34.32 -1.37 -52.35
C GLN A 306 35.57 -2.20 -52.65
N GLN A 307 36.11 -2.90 -51.65
CA GLN A 307 37.26 -3.77 -51.84
C GLN A 307 36.97 -4.96 -52.72
N GLN A 308 35.79 -5.59 -52.56
CA GLN A 308 35.37 -6.71 -53.41
C GLN A 308 35.28 -6.27 -54.88
N GLN A 309 34.74 -5.08 -55.13
CA GLN A 309 34.66 -4.48 -56.46
C GLN A 309 36.05 -4.26 -57.06
N ALA A 310 36.97 -3.67 -56.29
CA ALA A 310 38.35 -3.44 -56.75
C ALA A 310 39.10 -4.76 -57.05
N LEU A 311 38.82 -5.82 -56.28
CA LEU A 311 39.40 -7.15 -56.51
C LEU A 311 38.92 -7.77 -57.82
N ASP A 312 37.64 -7.60 -58.15
CA ASP A 312 37.07 -8.11 -59.40
C ASP A 312 37.56 -7.31 -60.61
N ASP A 313 37.69 -5.99 -60.49
CA ASP A 313 38.31 -5.15 -61.53
C ASP A 313 39.76 -5.56 -61.80
N LEU A 314 40.55 -5.82 -60.74
CA LEU A 314 41.94 -6.25 -60.88
C LEU A 314 42.06 -7.65 -61.53
N LYS A 315 41.11 -8.56 -61.24
CA LYS A 315 41.06 -9.86 -61.91
C LYS A 315 40.79 -9.71 -63.40
N GLN A 316 39.85 -8.85 -63.78
CA GLN A 316 39.55 -8.58 -65.19
C GLN A 316 40.76 -7.97 -65.92
N GLU A 317 41.48 -7.02 -65.29
CA GLU A 317 42.72 -6.49 -65.86
C GLU A 317 43.80 -7.57 -66.01
N SER A 318 43.95 -8.45 -65.02
CA SER A 318 44.91 -9.57 -65.07
C SER A 318 44.60 -10.54 -66.22
N GLU A 319 43.34 -10.92 -66.40
CA GLU A 319 42.90 -11.78 -67.51
C GLU A 319 43.17 -11.12 -68.88
N LEU A 320 42.92 -9.82 -69.00
CA LEU A 320 43.20 -9.05 -70.21
C LEU A 320 44.70 -9.02 -70.53
N LEU A 321 45.56 -8.77 -69.52
CA LEU A 321 47.01 -8.78 -69.69
C LEU A 321 47.52 -10.17 -70.10
N LEU A 322 46.91 -11.24 -69.58
CA LEU A 322 47.27 -12.62 -69.92
C LEU A 322 46.95 -12.94 -71.39
N LEU A 323 45.80 -12.45 -71.88
CA LEU A 323 45.42 -12.50 -73.30
C LEU A 323 46.41 -11.73 -74.18
N GLN A 324 46.76 -10.50 -73.78
CA GLN A 324 47.74 -9.69 -74.51
C GLN A 324 49.12 -10.37 -74.56
N LEU A 325 49.55 -11.01 -73.47
CA LEU A 325 50.81 -11.74 -73.43
C LEU A 325 50.81 -12.93 -74.40
N HIS A 326 49.72 -13.69 -74.46
CA HIS A 326 49.56 -14.80 -75.41
C HIS A 326 49.65 -14.32 -76.86
N GLN A 327 48.99 -13.20 -77.18
CA GLN A 327 49.03 -12.63 -78.52
C GLN A 327 50.45 -12.21 -78.93
N VAL A 328 51.20 -11.58 -78.01
CA VAL A 328 52.60 -11.21 -78.26
C VAL A 328 53.49 -12.45 -78.42
N GLN A 329 53.23 -13.53 -77.68
CA GLN A 329 53.94 -14.80 -77.85
C GLN A 329 53.68 -15.42 -79.22
N GLU A 330 52.43 -15.47 -79.68
CA GLU A 330 52.09 -15.98 -81.02
C GLU A 330 52.74 -15.15 -82.14
N GLU A 331 52.76 -13.82 -82.02
CA GLU A 331 53.43 -12.94 -82.98
C GLU A 331 54.94 -13.14 -83.00
N LEU A 332 55.57 -13.33 -81.82
CA LEU A 332 56.99 -13.64 -81.71
C LEU A 332 57.33 -15.01 -82.32
N GLU A 333 56.52 -16.04 -82.08
CA GLU A 333 56.70 -17.35 -82.72
C GLU A 333 56.57 -17.27 -84.25
N SER A 334 55.57 -16.54 -84.75
CA SER A 334 55.36 -16.31 -86.18
C SER A 334 56.54 -15.59 -86.84
N THR A 335 57.06 -14.55 -86.18
CA THR A 335 58.22 -13.80 -86.70
C THR A 335 59.51 -14.61 -86.61
N PHE A 336 59.70 -15.39 -85.55
CA PHE A 336 60.83 -16.31 -85.41
C PHE A 336 60.83 -17.38 -86.50
N LEU A 337 59.67 -18.00 -86.77
CA LEU A 337 59.49 -18.98 -87.85
C LEU A 337 59.79 -18.36 -89.23
N LYS A 338 59.33 -17.13 -89.49
CA LYS A 338 59.64 -16.39 -90.72
C LYS A 338 61.13 -16.10 -90.86
N HIS A 339 61.80 -15.72 -89.76
CA HIS A 339 63.23 -15.47 -89.74
C HIS A 339 64.04 -16.74 -90.03
N GLN A 340 63.67 -17.87 -89.41
CA GLN A 340 64.27 -19.18 -89.66
C GLN A 340 64.10 -19.64 -91.12
N GLN A 341 62.93 -19.38 -91.72
CA GLN A 341 62.71 -19.64 -93.14
C GLN A 341 63.59 -18.75 -94.03
N LEU A 342 63.76 -17.47 -93.69
CA LEU A 342 64.65 -16.56 -94.42
C LEU A 342 66.12 -17.01 -94.35
N GLU A 343 66.57 -17.43 -93.17
CA GLU A 343 67.92 -17.95 -92.93
C GLU A 343 68.22 -19.17 -93.83
N SER A 344 67.28 -20.13 -93.90
CA SER A 344 67.40 -21.30 -94.79
C SER A 344 67.45 -20.90 -96.27
N ARG A 345 66.70 -19.86 -96.66
CA ARG A 345 66.68 -19.30 -98.02
C ARG A 345 67.99 -18.60 -98.35
N TYR A 346 68.56 -17.87 -97.40
CA TYR A 346 69.86 -17.21 -97.52
C TYR A 346 70.99 -18.23 -97.70
N GLN A 347 71.01 -19.30 -96.91
CA GLN A 347 71.99 -20.39 -97.06
C GLN A 347 71.88 -21.09 -98.43
N THR A 348 70.65 -21.24 -98.95
CA THR A 348 70.41 -21.78 -100.29
C THR A 348 70.95 -20.83 -101.37
N LEU A 349 70.69 -19.52 -101.26
CA LEU A 349 71.19 -18.49 -102.18
C LEU A 349 72.72 -18.34 -102.14
N GLU A 350 73.34 -18.48 -100.97
CA GLU A 350 74.79 -18.46 -100.80
C GLU A 350 75.46 -19.65 -101.51
N SER A 351 74.83 -20.83 -101.47
CA SER A 351 75.29 -22.01 -102.22
C SER A 351 75.17 -21.83 -103.74
N GLN A 352 74.11 -21.16 -104.21
CA GLN A 352 73.92 -20.81 -105.62
C GLN A 352 74.92 -19.74 -106.09
N HIS A 353 75.23 -18.75 -105.24
CA HIS A 353 76.26 -17.76 -105.52
C HIS A 353 77.65 -18.40 -105.63
N LYS A 354 78.01 -19.34 -104.74
CA LYS A 354 79.27 -20.11 -104.85
C LYS A 354 79.35 -20.92 -106.16
N HIS A 355 78.26 -21.55 -106.58
CA HIS A 355 78.21 -22.29 -107.85
C HIS A 355 78.37 -21.37 -109.07
N THR A 356 77.70 -20.22 -109.07
CA THR A 356 77.78 -19.21 -110.15
C THR A 356 79.17 -18.56 -110.19
N GLN A 357 79.79 -18.34 -109.03
CA GLN A 357 81.14 -17.80 -108.91
C GLN A 357 82.20 -18.79 -109.44
N GLN A 358 82.02 -20.10 -109.26
CA GLN A 358 82.88 -21.14 -109.87
C GLN A 358 82.76 -21.19 -111.41
N GLN A 359 81.56 -20.97 -111.96
CA GLN A 359 81.36 -20.89 -113.42
C GLN A 359 81.99 -19.62 -114.01
N LEU A 360 82.01 -18.51 -113.26
CA LEU A 360 82.67 -17.26 -113.66
C LEU A 360 84.20 -17.40 -113.69
N THR A 361 84.81 -18.12 -112.74
CA THR A 361 86.27 -18.34 -112.69
C THR A 361 86.77 -19.14 -113.91
N GLN A 362 86.01 -20.13 -114.38
CA GLN A 362 86.34 -20.90 -115.58
C GLN A 362 86.22 -20.10 -116.89
N ALA A 363 85.36 -19.08 -116.93
CA ALA A 363 85.24 -18.15 -118.06
C ALA A 363 86.32 -17.04 -118.03
N GLN A 364 86.82 -16.66 -116.84
CA GLN A 364 87.86 -15.64 -116.67
C GLN A 364 89.29 -16.13 -117.03
N GLU A 365 89.53 -17.45 -117.01
CA GLU A 365 90.80 -18.05 -117.43
C GLU A 365 91.02 -17.97 -118.96
N GLN A 366 89.93 -18.00 -119.74
CA GLN A 366 89.96 -17.93 -121.21
C GLN A 366 90.11 -16.49 -121.76
N LEU A 367 89.86 -15.46 -120.93
CA LEU A 367 89.96 -14.04 -121.31
C LEU A 367 91.37 -13.45 -121.08
N LYS A 368 92.19 -14.07 -120.21
CA LYS A 368 93.55 -13.60 -119.83
C LYS A 368 94.60 -13.69 -120.96
N GLN A 369 94.34 -14.40 -122.05
CA GLN A 369 95.25 -14.49 -123.21
C GLN A 369 95.12 -13.30 -124.18
N ALA A 370 94.08 -12.46 -124.07
CA ALA A 370 93.76 -11.47 -125.10
C ALA A 370 94.17 -10.02 -124.79
N GLU A 371 94.48 -9.63 -123.55
CA GLU A 371 94.55 -8.19 -123.21
C GLU A 371 95.83 -7.76 -122.50
N GLN A 372 96.94 -8.26 -123.03
CA GLN A 372 98.30 -7.77 -122.82
C GLN A 372 98.56 -6.37 -123.45
N GLN A 373 97.51 -5.63 -123.81
CA GLN A 373 97.60 -4.39 -124.61
C GLN A 373 97.22 -3.09 -123.90
N HIS A 374 96.72 -3.10 -122.67
CA HIS A 374 96.28 -1.84 -122.03
C HIS A 374 96.99 -1.49 -120.72
N LYS A 375 98.33 -1.52 -120.74
CA LYS A 375 99.15 -0.81 -119.75
C LYS A 375 99.28 0.66 -120.15
N GLN A 376 98.56 1.55 -119.46
CA GLN A 376 99.02 2.84 -118.88
C GLN A 376 97.82 3.80 -118.67
N LYS A 377 97.45 4.12 -117.42
CA LYS A 377 97.81 5.37 -116.71
C LYS A 377 96.97 5.54 -115.42
N ASN A 378 97.67 5.86 -114.33
CA ASN A 378 97.23 5.99 -112.92
C ASN A 378 96.10 7.01 -112.68
N ALA A 379 95.29 6.86 -111.61
CA ALA A 379 95.58 7.28 -110.22
C ALA A 379 94.32 7.43 -109.32
N ALA A 380 94.52 7.19 -108.02
CA ALA A 380 93.86 7.78 -106.83
C ALA A 380 92.52 7.23 -106.29
N GLN A 381 92.66 6.31 -105.32
CA GLN A 381 92.33 6.41 -103.87
C GLN A 381 91.02 7.07 -103.36
N SER A 382 90.34 6.28 -102.51
CA SER A 382 89.46 6.63 -101.38
C SER A 382 87.96 6.66 -101.65
N GLN A 383 87.23 5.67 -101.12
CA GLN A 383 86.24 5.88 -100.05
C GLN A 383 85.54 4.58 -99.60
N GLN A 384 85.07 4.63 -98.35
CA GLN A 384 84.10 3.78 -97.63
C GLN A 384 84.66 2.52 -96.93
N LEU A 385 84.89 2.42 -95.62
CA LEU A 385 84.67 3.24 -94.41
C LEU A 385 83.31 3.95 -94.26
N GLU A 386 82.21 3.24 -94.53
CA GLU A 386 80.85 3.67 -94.17
C GLU A 386 79.96 2.52 -93.64
N ALA A 387 80.38 1.25 -93.71
CA ALA A 387 79.53 0.13 -93.26
C ALA A 387 79.69 -0.28 -91.77
N ALA A 388 80.68 0.25 -91.05
CA ALA A 388 80.95 -0.15 -89.65
C ALA A 388 80.23 0.71 -88.58
N LYS A 389 79.49 1.76 -88.96
CA LYS A 389 78.72 2.61 -88.03
C LYS A 389 77.27 2.17 -87.80
N GLY A 390 76.75 1.26 -88.64
CA GLY A 390 75.35 0.79 -88.56
C GLY A 390 75.08 -0.33 -87.55
N GLU A 391 76.07 -1.19 -87.27
CA GLU A 391 75.87 -2.33 -86.37
C GLU A 391 76.04 -1.99 -84.88
N ILE A 392 76.89 -1.01 -84.55
CA ILE A 392 77.05 -0.54 -83.16
C ILE A 392 75.77 0.16 -82.66
N HIS A 393 75.05 0.88 -83.52
CA HIS A 393 73.82 1.59 -83.12
C HIS A 393 72.63 0.65 -82.82
N LYS A 394 72.55 -0.52 -83.47
CA LYS A 394 71.49 -1.51 -83.21
C LYS A 394 71.71 -2.30 -81.92
N LEU A 395 72.97 -2.54 -81.52
CA LEU A 395 73.28 -3.23 -80.27
C LEU A 395 73.09 -2.32 -79.05
N THR A 396 73.41 -1.02 -79.14
CA THR A 396 73.17 -0.04 -78.06
C THR A 396 71.67 0.19 -77.78
N GLN A 397 70.81 0.17 -78.80
CA GLN A 397 69.35 0.27 -78.61
C GLN A 397 68.75 -0.95 -77.90
N ARG A 398 69.33 -2.14 -78.12
CA ARG A 398 68.86 -3.38 -77.48
C ARG A 398 69.24 -3.46 -76.00
N GLU A 399 70.43 -2.96 -75.64
CA GLU A 399 70.87 -2.86 -74.24
C GLU A 399 70.01 -1.85 -73.43
N GLN A 400 69.65 -0.72 -74.03
CA GLN A 400 68.75 0.27 -73.42
C GLN A 400 67.33 -0.28 -73.19
N HIS A 401 66.79 -1.05 -74.15
CA HIS A 401 65.47 -1.68 -74.02
C HIS A 401 65.42 -2.75 -72.92
N LEU A 402 66.46 -3.59 -72.83
CA LEU A 402 66.58 -4.60 -71.77
C LEU A 402 66.72 -3.96 -70.38
N THR A 403 67.46 -2.86 -70.28
CA THR A 403 67.59 -2.10 -69.02
C THR A 403 66.26 -1.47 -68.58
N GLN A 404 65.44 -1.01 -69.55
CA GLN A 404 64.14 -0.42 -69.26
C GLN A 404 63.10 -1.47 -68.84
N GLN A 405 63.14 -2.67 -69.44
CA GLN A 405 62.32 -3.81 -68.99
C GLN A 405 62.68 -4.27 -67.58
N LEU A 406 63.97 -4.37 -67.25
CA LEU A 406 64.44 -4.75 -65.92
C LEU A 406 63.93 -3.79 -64.83
N LYS A 407 63.93 -2.48 -65.13
CA LYS A 407 63.42 -1.44 -64.23
C LYS A 407 61.91 -1.56 -64.00
N GLN A 408 61.14 -1.82 -65.06
CA GLN A 408 59.68 -2.05 -64.96
C GLN A 408 59.35 -3.31 -64.16
N THR A 409 60.11 -4.41 -64.31
CA THR A 409 59.92 -5.60 -63.48
C THR A 409 60.27 -5.38 -62.01
N GLN A 410 61.30 -4.58 -61.70
CA GLN A 410 61.63 -4.23 -60.32
C GLN A 410 60.55 -3.34 -59.66
N GLU A 411 59.95 -2.40 -60.39
CA GLU A 411 58.84 -1.58 -59.88
C GLU A 411 57.58 -2.42 -59.64
N LYS A 412 57.26 -3.36 -60.54
CA LYS A 412 56.13 -4.29 -60.36
C LYS A 412 56.33 -5.23 -59.15
N LEU A 413 57.54 -5.71 -58.91
CA LEU A 413 57.83 -6.56 -57.75
C LEU A 413 57.65 -5.80 -56.44
N LYS A 414 58.09 -4.53 -56.39
CA LYS A 414 57.96 -3.66 -55.22
C LYS A 414 56.50 -3.31 -54.91
N GLN A 415 55.67 -3.12 -55.94
CA GLN A 415 54.23 -2.93 -55.79
C GLN A 415 53.53 -4.19 -55.26
N ALA A 416 53.91 -5.38 -55.74
CA ALA A 416 53.36 -6.65 -55.27
C ALA A 416 53.72 -6.93 -53.79
N GLU A 417 54.93 -6.60 -53.36
CA GLU A 417 55.33 -6.73 -51.94
C GLU A 417 54.53 -5.77 -51.03
N GLN A 418 54.32 -4.53 -51.46
CA GLN A 418 53.48 -3.57 -50.72
C GLN A 418 52.01 -4.01 -50.62
N GLN A 419 51.46 -4.58 -51.70
CA GLN A 419 50.09 -5.10 -51.69
C GLN A 419 49.91 -6.30 -50.74
N ARG A 420 50.91 -7.18 -50.65
CA ARG A 420 50.87 -8.34 -49.75
C ARG A 420 50.92 -7.92 -48.27
N ASP A 421 51.75 -6.93 -47.94
CA ASP A 421 51.86 -6.46 -46.55
C ASP A 421 50.62 -5.65 -46.14
N ALA A 422 50.01 -4.89 -47.06
CA ALA A 422 48.72 -4.25 -46.85
C ALA A 422 47.57 -5.27 -46.64
N ALA A 423 47.56 -6.37 -47.40
CA ALA A 423 46.56 -7.43 -47.25
C ALA A 423 46.65 -8.13 -45.88
N LYS A 424 47.87 -8.39 -45.38
CA LYS A 424 48.07 -8.94 -44.03
C LYS A 424 47.61 -8.00 -42.93
N GLN A 425 47.92 -6.71 -43.04
CA GLN A 425 47.43 -5.71 -42.09
C GLN A 425 45.90 -5.67 -42.05
N TYR A 426 45.26 -5.71 -43.21
CA TYR A 426 43.81 -5.71 -43.33
C TYR A 426 43.16 -6.93 -42.65
N GLU A 427 43.73 -8.12 -42.83
CA GLU A 427 43.25 -9.35 -42.21
C GLU A 427 43.38 -9.33 -40.66
N THR A 428 44.44 -8.73 -40.12
CA THR A 428 44.56 -8.50 -38.66
C THR A 428 43.55 -7.50 -38.13
N THR A 429 43.31 -6.40 -38.84
CA THR A 429 42.34 -5.38 -38.42
C THR A 429 40.91 -5.94 -38.43
N GLN A 430 40.57 -6.76 -39.42
CA GLN A 430 39.25 -7.39 -39.50
C GLN A 430 38.97 -8.35 -38.34
N ARG A 431 39.98 -9.13 -37.94
CA ARG A 431 39.90 -10.01 -36.76
C ARG A 431 39.72 -9.22 -35.46
N GLN A 432 40.39 -8.07 -35.32
CA GLN A 432 40.21 -7.21 -34.14
C GLN A 432 38.81 -6.61 -34.08
N GLN A 433 38.28 -6.11 -35.20
CA GLN A 433 36.92 -5.57 -35.26
C GLN A 433 35.85 -6.65 -34.98
N GLN A 434 36.04 -7.88 -35.46
CA GLN A 434 35.13 -8.98 -35.15
C GLN A 434 35.10 -9.32 -33.66
N ALA A 435 36.26 -9.34 -33.00
CA ALA A 435 36.32 -9.57 -31.55
C ALA A 435 35.66 -8.44 -30.75
N GLU A 436 35.89 -7.17 -31.11
CA GLU A 436 35.23 -6.02 -30.45
C GLU A 436 33.70 -6.07 -30.61
N LEU A 437 33.20 -6.46 -31.79
CA LEU A 437 31.77 -6.55 -32.07
C LEU A 437 31.09 -7.66 -31.26
N GLU A 438 31.81 -8.76 -31.02
CA GLU A 438 31.35 -9.88 -30.20
C GLU A 438 31.32 -9.54 -28.71
N ASP A 439 32.35 -8.84 -28.21
CA ASP A 439 32.36 -8.28 -26.85
C ASP A 439 31.22 -7.26 -26.64
N THR A 440 31.00 -6.37 -27.62
CA THR A 440 29.92 -5.37 -27.54
C THR A 440 28.53 -6.01 -27.56
N LYS A 441 28.36 -7.16 -28.23
CA LYS A 441 27.11 -7.93 -28.19
C LYS A 441 26.86 -8.55 -26.82
N GLN A 442 27.89 -9.10 -26.19
CA GLN A 442 27.78 -9.65 -24.83
C GLN A 442 27.46 -8.56 -23.81
N GLU A 443 28.07 -7.38 -23.91
CA GLU A 443 27.73 -6.22 -23.07
C GLU A 443 26.25 -5.82 -23.23
N ASN A 444 25.75 -5.80 -24.47
CA ASN A 444 24.34 -5.48 -24.75
C ASN A 444 23.36 -6.50 -24.15
N GLU A 445 23.66 -7.80 -24.26
CA GLU A 445 22.83 -8.85 -23.66
C GLU A 445 22.81 -8.74 -22.12
N LEU A 446 23.97 -8.45 -21.51
CA LEU A 446 24.07 -8.27 -20.06
C LEU A 446 23.24 -7.08 -19.56
N LEU A 447 23.32 -5.96 -20.27
CA LEU A 447 22.56 -4.77 -19.89
C LEU A 447 21.05 -4.92 -20.13
N LEU A 448 20.63 -5.68 -21.15
CA LEU A 448 19.22 -6.03 -21.35
C LEU A 448 18.65 -6.84 -20.17
N LEU A 449 19.47 -7.75 -19.61
CA LEU A 449 19.11 -8.49 -18.40
C LEU A 449 19.01 -7.56 -17.18
N GLN A 450 19.97 -6.64 -17.01
CA GLN A 450 19.92 -5.66 -15.93
C GLN A 450 18.69 -4.74 -16.03
N LEU A 451 18.29 -4.33 -17.25
CA LEU A 451 17.10 -3.51 -17.46
C LEU A 451 15.81 -4.25 -17.06
N HIS A 452 15.68 -5.54 -17.42
CA HIS A 452 14.52 -6.34 -17.01
C HIS A 452 14.42 -6.47 -15.49
N GLN A 453 15.55 -6.71 -14.82
CA GLN A 453 15.57 -6.84 -13.36
C GLN A 453 15.13 -5.52 -12.68
N VAL A 454 15.62 -4.37 -13.15
CA VAL A 454 15.22 -3.06 -12.64
C VAL A 454 13.72 -2.80 -12.90
N GLN A 455 13.19 -3.22 -14.05
CA GLN A 455 11.76 -3.09 -14.34
C GLN A 455 10.89 -3.92 -13.39
N GLU A 456 11.26 -5.15 -13.07
CA GLU A 456 10.54 -5.98 -12.09
C GLU A 456 10.58 -5.37 -10.68
N GLU A 457 11.73 -4.84 -10.25
CA GLU A 457 11.85 -4.16 -8.95
C GLU A 457 10.99 -2.89 -8.89
N LEU A 458 10.96 -2.09 -9.96
CA LEU A 458 10.10 -0.90 -10.06
C LEU A 458 8.61 -1.25 -10.01
N GLU A 459 8.18 -2.31 -10.71
CA GLU A 459 6.80 -2.80 -10.65
C GLU A 459 6.43 -3.24 -9.23
N HIS A 460 7.34 -3.92 -8.55
CA HIS A 460 7.13 -4.36 -7.18
C HIS A 460 6.92 -3.17 -6.22
N TYR A 461 7.81 -2.17 -6.28
CA TYR A 461 7.71 -0.97 -5.43
C TYR A 461 6.48 -0.12 -5.77
N PHE A 462 6.10 -0.02 -7.04
CA PHE A 462 4.90 0.70 -7.44
C PHE A 462 3.63 0.09 -6.83
N LEU A 463 3.51 -1.24 -6.87
CA LEU A 463 2.39 -1.97 -6.26
C LEU A 463 2.37 -1.84 -4.73
N GLU A 464 3.54 -1.85 -4.10
CA GLU A 464 3.65 -1.64 -2.65
C GLU A 464 3.23 -0.24 -2.24
N HIS A 465 3.65 0.79 -2.98
CA HIS A 465 3.23 2.17 -2.77
C HIS A 465 1.71 2.34 -2.92
N GLN A 466 1.11 1.71 -3.94
CA GLN A 466 -0.34 1.75 -4.14
C GLN A 466 -1.09 1.11 -2.96
N LYS A 467 -0.60 -0.03 -2.44
CA LYS A 467 -1.16 -0.66 -1.24
C LYS A 467 -1.05 0.27 -0.03
N LEU A 468 0.13 0.86 0.19
CA LEU A 468 0.37 1.74 1.32
C LEU A 468 -0.55 2.98 1.28
N SER A 469 -0.70 3.60 0.12
CA SER A 469 -1.62 4.73 -0.06
C SER A 469 -3.06 4.35 0.31
N SER A 470 -3.54 3.17 -0.10
CA SER A 470 -4.87 2.69 0.30
C SER A 470 -5.00 2.45 1.81
N THR A 471 -3.93 1.95 2.46
CA THR A 471 -3.94 1.72 3.91
C THR A 471 -3.92 3.04 4.68
N HIS A 472 -3.18 4.05 4.21
CA HIS A 472 -3.18 5.38 4.79
C HIS A 472 -4.57 6.00 4.69
N GLU A 473 -5.19 5.96 3.51
CA GLU A 473 -6.55 6.49 3.33
C GLU A 473 -7.56 5.77 4.23
N THR A 474 -7.40 4.45 4.41
CA THR A 474 -8.25 3.67 5.33
C THR A 474 -8.04 4.07 6.80
N LEU A 475 -6.79 4.26 7.22
CA LEU A 475 -6.45 4.69 8.58
C LEU A 475 -6.92 6.12 8.87
N GLU A 476 -6.76 7.03 7.90
CA GLU A 476 -7.24 8.40 8.00
C GLU A 476 -8.77 8.45 8.13
N ASN A 477 -9.47 7.67 7.30
CA ASN A 477 -10.93 7.50 7.43
C ASN A 477 -11.34 6.85 8.77
N ARG A 478 -10.54 5.93 9.32
CA ARG A 478 -10.78 5.38 10.67
C ARG A 478 -10.55 6.43 11.75
N TRP A 479 -9.50 7.23 11.64
CA TRP A 479 -9.17 8.31 12.56
C TRP A 479 -10.24 9.39 12.57
N GLN A 480 -10.69 9.84 11.40
CA GLN A 480 -11.81 10.78 11.29
C GLN A 480 -13.09 10.23 11.91
N ARG A 481 -13.37 8.93 11.73
CA ARG A 481 -14.51 8.28 12.42
C ARG A 481 -14.32 8.22 13.94
N LEU A 482 -13.10 8.04 14.43
CA LEU A 482 -12.79 8.06 15.87
C LEU A 482 -13.00 9.47 16.44
N LEU A 483 -12.49 10.51 15.77
CA LEU A 483 -12.69 11.91 16.16
C LEU A 483 -14.18 12.29 16.15
N LYS A 484 -14.95 11.84 15.15
CA LYS A 484 -16.42 12.02 15.13
C LYS A 484 -17.13 11.31 16.29
N ARG A 485 -16.64 10.15 16.72
CA ARG A 485 -17.22 9.38 17.85
C ARG A 485 -16.80 9.90 19.21
N HIS A 486 -15.63 10.53 19.29
CA HIS A 486 -15.08 11.10 20.52
C HIS A 486 -14.70 12.57 20.31
N PRO A 487 -15.68 13.49 20.21
CA PRO A 487 -15.42 14.92 20.04
C PRO A 487 -14.62 15.52 21.22
N ASP A 488 -14.71 14.87 22.38
CA ASP A 488 -14.01 15.19 23.63
C ASP A 488 -12.53 14.80 23.65
N TYR A 489 -12.03 14.15 22.59
CA TYR A 489 -10.62 13.78 22.47
C TYR A 489 -9.79 15.02 22.13
N CYS A 490 -8.73 15.25 22.90
CA CYS A 490 -7.76 16.30 22.62
C CYS A 490 -6.34 15.77 22.79
N ASP A 491 -5.49 16.12 21.83
CA ASP A 491 -4.06 15.78 21.80
C ASP A 491 -3.28 16.93 21.17
N TYR A 492 -2.04 17.14 21.58
CA TYR A 492 -1.17 18.18 21.03
C TYR A 492 0.28 17.73 20.98
N GLN A 493 1.03 18.25 20.03
CA GLN A 493 2.44 17.93 19.89
C GLN A 493 3.29 18.65 20.94
N THR A 494 3.06 19.95 21.13
CA THR A 494 3.76 20.78 22.11
C THR A 494 2.82 21.83 22.71
N LEU A 495 3.12 22.23 23.95
CA LEU A 495 2.43 23.28 24.68
C LEU A 495 3.45 24.22 25.32
N ASP A 496 3.47 25.47 24.89
CA ASP A 496 4.23 26.54 25.56
C ASP A 496 3.27 27.40 26.36
N THR A 497 3.54 27.56 27.66
CA THR A 497 2.70 28.37 28.56
C THR A 497 3.52 29.51 29.14
N HIS A 498 3.02 30.75 29.00
CA HIS A 498 3.71 31.94 29.49
C HIS A 498 2.80 32.76 30.41
N GLU A 499 3.30 33.11 31.59
CA GLU A 499 2.66 34.09 32.47
C GLU A 499 2.82 35.50 31.88
N ASP A 500 1.74 36.30 31.89
CA ASP A 500 1.80 37.70 31.46
C ASP A 500 2.57 38.52 32.52
N PRO A 501 3.74 39.11 32.18
CA PRO A 501 4.57 39.85 33.15
C PRO A 501 3.85 41.06 33.78
N GLN A 502 2.81 41.58 33.15
CA GLN A 502 2.04 42.72 33.63
C GLN A 502 0.77 42.29 34.39
N GLN A 503 0.34 41.04 34.24
CA GLN A 503 -0.88 40.49 34.83
C GLN A 503 -0.63 39.07 35.34
N PRO A 504 -0.19 38.89 36.60
CA PRO A 504 0.22 37.58 37.13
C PRO A 504 -0.89 36.52 37.18
N ASP A 505 -2.15 36.92 37.04
CA ASP A 505 -3.31 36.02 36.94
C ASP A 505 -3.68 35.68 35.48
N THR A 506 -2.89 36.10 34.49
CA THR A 506 -3.11 35.84 33.05
C THR A 506 -2.06 34.89 32.48
N LEU A 507 -2.52 33.86 31.77
CA LEU A 507 -1.69 32.90 31.04
C LEU A 507 -1.94 32.98 29.52
N GLN A 508 -0.87 32.86 28.76
CA GLN A 508 -0.88 32.65 27.32
C GLN A 508 -0.52 31.20 27.05
N TRP A 509 -1.41 30.49 26.36
CA TRP A 509 -1.25 29.10 25.97
C TRP A 509 -1.00 29.05 24.47
N HIS A 510 0.11 28.45 24.07
CA HIS A 510 0.46 28.26 22.67
C HIS A 510 0.58 26.76 22.38
N PHE A 511 -0.40 26.23 21.66
CA PHE A 511 -0.44 24.83 21.23
C PHE A 511 0.09 24.70 19.81
N GLN A 512 0.85 23.62 19.54
CA GLN A 512 1.24 23.21 18.18
C GLN A 512 0.74 21.79 17.88
N GLY A 513 0.26 21.58 16.65
CA GLY A 513 -0.28 20.29 16.20
C GLY A 513 -1.41 19.78 17.08
N LEU A 514 -2.36 20.65 17.41
CA LEU A 514 -3.46 20.38 18.33
C LEU A 514 -4.65 19.75 17.60
N GLU A 515 -5.09 18.58 18.05
CA GLU A 515 -6.39 18.01 17.73
C GLU A 515 -7.40 18.43 18.81
N PHE A 516 -8.42 19.20 18.42
CA PHE A 516 -9.39 19.75 19.36
C PHE A 516 -10.76 19.94 18.71
N ALA A 517 -11.82 19.48 19.39
CA ALA A 517 -13.21 19.57 18.94
C ALA A 517 -13.42 19.03 17.50
N GLY A 518 -12.77 17.90 17.20
CA GLY A 518 -12.85 17.24 15.90
C GLY A 518 -12.11 17.93 14.76
N GLN A 519 -11.24 18.90 15.05
CA GLN A 519 -10.46 19.65 14.07
C GLN A 519 -8.97 19.71 14.43
N HIS A 520 -8.12 19.61 13.40
CA HIS A 520 -6.68 19.84 13.51
C HIS A 520 -6.33 21.33 13.46
N TRP A 521 -5.48 21.76 14.39
CA TRP A 521 -4.95 23.11 14.52
C TRP A 521 -3.42 23.07 14.46
N PRO A 522 -2.80 23.57 13.36
CA PRO A 522 -1.35 23.64 13.28
C PRO A 522 -0.74 24.48 14.42
N THR A 523 -1.35 25.63 14.71
CA THR A 523 -1.07 26.45 15.89
C THR A 523 -2.36 27.07 16.43
N LEU A 524 -2.49 27.15 17.76
CA LEU A 524 -3.62 27.81 18.42
C LEU A 524 -3.16 28.58 19.65
N GLN A 525 -3.65 29.81 19.78
CA GLN A 525 -3.36 30.68 20.93
C GLN A 525 -4.60 30.91 21.76
N ILE A 526 -4.50 30.60 23.05
CA ILE A 526 -5.54 30.85 24.03
C ILE A 526 -4.98 31.78 25.09
N ARG A 527 -5.74 32.81 25.46
CA ARG A 527 -5.45 33.64 26.63
C ARG A 527 -6.44 33.29 27.72
N SER A 528 -5.95 32.96 28.92
CA SER A 528 -6.81 32.79 30.09
C SER A 528 -6.49 33.85 31.13
N THR A 529 -7.49 34.40 31.79
CA THR A 529 -7.32 35.36 32.87
C THR A 529 -8.18 34.93 34.06
N LEU A 530 -7.53 34.71 35.21
CA LEU A 530 -8.22 34.55 36.49
C LEU A 530 -8.66 35.92 37.00
N ASN A 531 -9.90 35.97 37.50
CA ASN A 531 -10.44 37.14 38.17
C ASN A 531 -11.27 36.71 39.39
N ALA A 532 -11.80 37.66 40.14
CA ALA A 532 -12.66 37.39 41.30
C ALA A 532 -13.94 36.60 40.96
N GLN A 533 -14.25 36.42 39.67
CA GLN A 533 -15.47 35.81 39.17
C GLN A 533 -15.26 34.40 38.60
N GLY A 534 -14.01 33.96 38.42
CA GLY A 534 -13.63 32.67 37.84
C GLY A 534 -12.49 32.83 36.83
N VAL A 535 -12.51 32.02 35.77
CA VAL A 535 -11.59 32.14 34.63
C VAL A 535 -12.35 32.65 33.41
N VAL A 536 -11.71 33.56 32.66
CA VAL A 536 -12.17 33.99 31.34
C VAL A 536 -11.16 33.51 30.31
N LEU A 537 -11.65 32.77 29.32
CA LEU A 537 -10.88 32.24 28.21
C LEU A 537 -11.14 33.09 26.97
N THR A 538 -10.09 33.47 26.25
CA THR A 538 -10.18 34.18 24.98
C THR A 538 -9.43 33.38 23.93
N LEU A 539 -10.17 32.87 22.93
CA LEU A 539 -9.61 32.11 21.83
C LEU A 539 -9.22 33.05 20.69
N HIS A 540 -7.98 32.98 20.21
CA HIS A 540 -7.52 33.75 19.05
C HIS A 540 -7.40 32.83 17.85
N GLN A 541 -8.31 32.97 16.89
CA GLN A 541 -8.29 32.23 15.63
C GLN A 541 -7.59 33.08 14.55
N PRO A 542 -6.86 32.48 13.59
CA PRO A 542 -6.10 33.22 12.57
C PRO A 542 -6.97 34.15 11.70
N ASP A 543 -8.20 33.73 11.40
CA ASP A 543 -9.10 34.40 10.44
C ASP A 543 -10.46 34.80 11.02
N ALA A 544 -10.60 34.84 12.35
CA ALA A 544 -11.86 35.19 13.01
C ALA A 544 -11.66 36.11 14.21
N THR A 545 -12.71 36.86 14.54
CA THR A 545 -12.71 37.72 15.74
C THR A 545 -12.55 36.86 17.00
N PRO A 546 -11.63 37.20 17.91
CA PRO A 546 -11.47 36.48 19.15
C PRO A 546 -12.77 36.46 19.95
N PHE A 547 -13.22 35.28 20.36
CA PHE A 547 -14.39 35.15 21.22
C PHE A 547 -13.99 34.76 22.64
N LYS A 548 -14.86 35.12 23.59
CA LYS A 548 -14.61 34.97 25.03
C LYS A 548 -15.55 33.94 25.63
N VAL A 549 -15.07 33.22 26.62
CA VAL A 549 -15.88 32.24 27.37
C VAL A 549 -15.58 32.40 28.85
N GLY A 550 -16.63 32.52 29.64
CA GLY A 550 -16.55 32.68 31.10
C GLY A 550 -17.91 32.40 31.73
N ILE A 551 -17.93 32.29 33.06
CA ILE A 551 -19.16 32.03 33.82
C ILE A 551 -20.10 33.25 33.66
N PRO A 552 -21.28 33.11 33.03
CA PRO A 552 -22.14 34.26 32.73
C PRO A 552 -22.90 34.72 33.98
N LYS A 553 -22.65 35.94 34.46
CA LYS A 553 -23.30 36.49 35.66
C LYS A 553 -24.33 37.58 35.35
N SER A 554 -24.19 38.24 34.20
CA SER A 554 -25.11 39.27 33.71
C SER A 554 -25.99 38.76 32.57
N ALA A 555 -27.13 39.42 32.34
CA ALA A 555 -27.99 39.14 31.19
C ALA A 555 -27.27 39.39 29.85
N GLN A 556 -26.35 40.35 29.81
CA GLN A 556 -25.55 40.66 28.62
C GLN A 556 -24.57 39.53 28.28
N GLU A 557 -23.87 38.96 29.28
CA GLU A 557 -22.98 37.81 29.08
C GLU A 557 -23.74 36.56 28.66
N ARG A 558 -24.93 36.33 29.21
CA ARG A 558 -25.80 35.22 28.76
C ARG A 558 -26.21 35.38 27.30
N ARG A 559 -26.59 36.60 26.88
CA ARG A 559 -26.91 36.91 25.48
C ARG A 559 -25.69 36.72 24.56
N TYR A 560 -24.50 37.07 25.03
CA TYR A 560 -23.28 36.84 24.28
C TYR A 560 -22.96 35.35 24.10
N LEU A 561 -23.11 34.53 25.15
CA LEU A 561 -22.98 33.08 25.00
C LEU A 561 -24.09 32.48 24.13
N GLN A 562 -25.29 33.06 24.12
CA GLN A 562 -26.38 32.68 23.22
C GLN A 562 -26.03 32.98 21.76
N SER A 563 -25.27 34.06 21.48
CA SER A 563 -24.89 34.42 20.10
C SER A 563 -23.73 33.61 19.52
N LEU A 564 -23.10 32.71 20.30
CA LEU A 564 -22.02 31.87 19.78
C LEU A 564 -22.56 30.87 18.74
N SER A 565 -21.79 30.72 17.66
CA SER A 565 -22.04 29.74 16.60
C SER A 565 -21.97 28.30 17.12
N SER A 566 -22.43 27.33 16.32
CA SER A 566 -22.32 25.90 16.66
C SER A 566 -20.88 25.49 16.98
N ARG A 567 -19.92 25.84 16.13
CA ARG A 567 -18.48 25.58 16.36
C ARG A 567 -17.92 26.32 17.55
N GLN A 568 -18.23 27.60 17.70
CA GLN A 568 -17.74 28.40 18.83
C GLN A 568 -18.24 27.84 20.17
N TRP A 569 -19.48 27.36 20.20
CA TRP A 569 -20.05 26.72 21.37
C TRP A 569 -19.38 25.37 21.68
N GLN A 570 -19.12 24.55 20.66
CA GLN A 570 -18.35 23.31 20.84
C GLN A 570 -16.97 23.61 21.43
N TYR A 571 -16.25 24.60 20.89
CA TYR A 571 -14.98 25.03 21.47
C TYR A 571 -15.15 25.50 22.92
N ALA A 572 -16.17 26.31 23.22
CA ALA A 572 -16.44 26.77 24.58
C ALA A 572 -16.65 25.61 25.57
N GLN A 573 -17.32 24.54 25.16
CA GLN A 573 -17.58 23.36 25.99
C GLN A 573 -16.31 22.53 26.23
N HIS A 574 -15.44 22.38 25.24
CA HIS A 574 -14.24 21.53 25.36
C HIS A 574 -12.99 22.28 25.88
N LEU A 575 -12.92 23.61 25.73
CA LEU A 575 -11.79 24.44 26.15
C LEU A 575 -11.40 24.26 27.63
N PRO A 576 -12.33 24.20 28.60
CA PRO A 576 -11.97 23.98 30.01
C PRO A 576 -11.21 22.68 30.24
N LYS A 577 -11.63 21.61 29.53
CA LYS A 577 -10.99 20.29 29.62
C LYS A 577 -9.61 20.28 28.96
N LEU A 578 -9.47 20.91 27.79
CA LEU A 578 -8.18 21.07 27.11
C LEU A 578 -7.17 21.78 28.01
N LEU A 579 -7.54 22.90 28.61
CA LEU A 579 -6.64 23.66 29.48
C LEU A 579 -6.39 22.97 30.82
N ALA A 580 -7.36 22.21 31.35
CA ALA A 580 -7.15 21.35 32.51
C ALA A 580 -6.10 20.27 32.27
N GLN A 581 -6.06 19.71 31.06
CA GLN A 581 -5.00 18.77 30.65
C GLN A 581 -3.66 19.51 30.47
N GLY A 582 -3.66 20.63 29.74
CA GLY A 582 -2.45 21.45 29.54
C GLY A 582 -1.81 21.98 30.82
N LEU A 583 -2.60 22.22 31.89
CA LEU A 583 -2.09 22.60 33.22
C LEU A 583 -1.17 21.55 33.84
N GLN A 584 -1.38 20.27 33.53
CA GLN A 584 -0.54 19.18 34.05
C GLN A 584 0.87 19.31 33.47
N ASP A 585 0.96 19.61 32.17
CA ASP A 585 2.21 19.72 31.41
C ASP A 585 2.90 21.08 31.53
N ALA A 586 2.17 22.15 31.88
CA ALA A 586 2.73 23.49 31.99
C ALA A 586 3.72 23.64 33.16
N GLU A 587 4.85 24.34 32.94
CA GLU A 587 5.84 24.66 33.99
C GLU A 587 5.40 25.85 34.86
N LEU A 588 4.32 25.68 35.63
CA LEU A 588 3.72 26.71 36.50
C LEU A 588 3.82 26.34 37.99
N SER A 589 3.71 27.33 38.87
CA SER A 589 3.68 27.10 40.33
C SER A 589 2.46 26.27 40.76
N THR A 590 2.64 25.39 41.76
CA THR A 590 1.58 24.50 42.26
C THR A 590 0.33 25.25 42.75
N GLU A 591 0.51 26.43 43.34
CA GLU A 591 -0.59 27.28 43.80
C GLU A 591 -1.40 27.82 42.63
N LEU A 592 -0.75 28.33 41.58
CA LEU A 592 -1.40 28.83 40.39
C LEU A 592 -2.13 27.71 39.64
N LYS A 593 -1.51 26.53 39.51
CA LYS A 593 -2.14 25.34 38.91
C LYS A 593 -3.44 24.96 39.63
N THR A 594 -3.42 24.95 40.96
CA THR A 594 -4.59 24.59 41.77
C THR A 594 -5.74 25.60 41.59
N ARG A 595 -5.42 26.90 41.60
CA ARG A 595 -6.41 27.97 41.37
C ARG A 595 -7.05 27.89 39.98
N TYR A 596 -6.22 27.69 38.95
CA TYR A 596 -6.70 27.52 37.58
C TYR A 596 -7.54 26.25 37.40
N GLN A 597 -7.13 25.12 37.96
CA GLN A 597 -7.89 23.87 37.90
C GLN A 597 -9.30 24.04 38.50
N GLN A 598 -9.41 24.68 39.67
CA GLN A 598 -10.70 24.95 40.30
C GLN A 598 -11.58 25.87 39.44
N ALA A 599 -10.99 26.93 38.87
CA ALA A 599 -11.72 27.88 38.04
C ALA A 599 -12.19 27.27 36.70
N LEU A 600 -11.38 26.41 36.08
CA LEU A 600 -11.75 25.69 34.85
C LEU A 600 -12.84 24.65 35.10
N ASN A 601 -12.77 23.90 36.21
CA ASN A 601 -13.83 22.97 36.60
C ASN A 601 -15.16 23.71 36.84
N ALA A 602 -15.13 24.84 37.56
CA ALA A 602 -16.31 25.67 37.77
C ALA A 602 -16.88 26.25 36.46
N LEU A 603 -16.02 26.62 35.51
CA LEU A 603 -16.44 27.05 34.17
C LEU A 603 -17.12 25.89 33.41
N ALA A 604 -16.53 24.70 33.42
CA ALA A 604 -17.09 23.52 32.76
C ALA A 604 -18.48 23.17 33.31
N GLU A 605 -18.64 23.13 34.64
CA GLU A 605 -19.93 22.90 35.30
C GLU A 605 -20.97 23.98 34.96
N SER A 606 -20.55 25.26 34.97
CA SER A 606 -21.43 26.37 34.59
C SER A 606 -21.92 26.23 33.15
N LEU A 607 -21.04 25.90 32.21
CA LEU A 607 -21.41 25.75 30.80
C LEU A 607 -22.33 24.55 30.57
N ALA A 608 -22.06 23.43 31.26
CA ALA A 608 -22.90 22.23 31.21
C ALA A 608 -24.30 22.44 31.81
N SER A 609 -24.45 23.37 32.75
CA SER A 609 -25.74 23.71 33.38
C SER A 609 -26.64 24.62 32.54
N LEU A 610 -26.13 25.20 31.44
CA LEU A 610 -26.91 26.08 30.57
C LEU A 610 -27.93 25.27 29.75
N PRO A 611 -29.14 25.84 29.49
CA PRO A 611 -30.15 25.14 28.70
C PRO A 611 -29.67 24.92 27.27
N ALA A 612 -30.15 23.83 26.66
CA ALA A 612 -29.91 23.53 25.25
C ALA A 612 -30.58 24.61 24.37
N LEU A 613 -29.75 25.32 23.62
CA LEU A 613 -30.17 26.36 22.68
C LEU A 613 -29.93 25.87 21.26
N LEU A 614 -30.79 26.29 20.33
CA LEU A 614 -30.51 26.11 18.91
C LEU A 614 -29.37 27.06 18.51
N ARG A 615 -28.34 26.51 17.87
CA ARG A 615 -27.17 27.24 17.37
C ARG A 615 -26.98 26.92 15.90
N VAL A 616 -26.38 27.86 15.17
CA VAL A 616 -26.03 27.68 13.76
C VAL A 616 -24.64 28.27 13.53
N ASP A 617 -23.89 27.73 12.57
CA ASP A 617 -22.65 28.37 12.12
C ASP A 617 -22.94 29.54 11.17
N ASP A 618 -23.91 29.35 10.29
CA ASP A 618 -24.33 30.34 9.31
C ASP A 618 -25.81 30.14 8.95
N VAL A 619 -26.41 31.16 8.33
CA VAL A 619 -27.73 31.05 7.72
C VAL A 619 -27.69 31.66 6.33
N ASN A 620 -28.18 30.91 5.35
CA ASN A 620 -28.26 31.31 3.95
C ASN A 620 -29.71 31.52 3.53
N LEU A 621 -29.94 32.51 2.68
CA LEU A 621 -31.23 32.75 2.05
C LEU A 621 -31.32 31.91 0.76
N HIS A 622 -31.92 30.73 0.86
CA HIS A 622 -31.98 29.75 -0.23
C HIS A 622 -32.92 30.20 -1.36
N ASN A 623 -34.06 30.78 -0.99
CA ASN A 623 -35.07 31.27 -1.92
C ASN A 623 -35.91 32.37 -1.25
N VAL A 624 -36.38 33.31 -2.06
CA VAL A 624 -37.39 34.31 -1.71
C VAL A 624 -38.50 34.23 -2.74
N GLN A 625 -39.72 33.96 -2.28
CA GLN A 625 -40.88 33.97 -3.16
C GLN A 625 -41.81 35.12 -2.79
N VAL A 626 -42.19 35.89 -3.80
CA VAL A 626 -43.15 36.99 -3.70
C VAL A 626 -44.29 36.73 -4.67
N ASN A 627 -45.40 36.19 -4.18
CA ASN A 627 -46.63 35.98 -4.93
C ASN A 627 -47.70 37.03 -4.51
N PRO A 628 -48.76 37.23 -5.33
CA PRO A 628 -49.80 38.20 -5.04
C PRO A 628 -50.56 38.01 -3.72
N ASP A 629 -50.57 36.80 -3.16
CA ASP A 629 -51.31 36.43 -1.95
C ASP A 629 -50.46 35.65 -0.92
N TYR A 630 -49.16 35.46 -1.19
CA TYR A 630 -48.25 34.65 -0.38
C TYR A 630 -46.81 35.11 -0.56
N GLU A 631 -46.08 35.27 0.55
CA GLU A 631 -44.64 35.53 0.50
C GLU A 631 -43.91 34.60 1.47
N HIS A 632 -42.70 34.14 1.10
CA HIS A 632 -41.87 33.33 1.98
C HIS A 632 -40.38 33.66 1.87
N LEU A 633 -39.67 33.48 2.99
CA LEU A 633 -38.22 33.35 3.06
C LEU A 633 -37.86 31.89 3.31
N TRP A 634 -37.05 31.32 2.44
CA TRP A 634 -36.52 29.97 2.63
C TRP A 634 -35.12 30.09 3.21
N LEU A 635 -35.00 29.66 4.46
CA LEU A 635 -33.80 29.72 5.27
C LEU A 635 -33.11 28.35 5.24
N GLU A 636 -31.82 28.35 4.97
CA GLU A 636 -30.94 27.19 5.10
C GLU A 636 -29.99 27.45 6.27
N LEU A 637 -30.13 26.65 7.33
CA LEU A 637 -29.26 26.70 8.49
C LEU A 637 -28.04 25.82 8.24
N VAL A 638 -26.85 26.38 8.38
CA VAL A 638 -25.58 25.67 8.21
C VAL A 638 -25.10 25.17 9.56
N ASN A 639 -24.86 23.86 9.63
CA ASN A 639 -24.40 23.16 10.82
C ASN A 639 -25.25 23.41 12.08
N PRO A 640 -26.59 23.28 12.02
CA PRO A 640 -27.42 23.59 13.16
C PRO A 640 -27.24 22.54 14.27
N THR A 641 -27.10 23.02 15.51
CA THR A 641 -26.88 22.19 16.70
C THR A 641 -27.95 22.51 17.75
N TRP A 642 -28.52 21.48 18.35
CA TRP A 642 -29.45 21.62 19.48
C TRP A 642 -29.21 20.50 20.50
N GLY A 643 -28.83 20.88 21.72
CA GLY A 643 -28.40 19.93 22.74
C GLY A 643 -27.15 19.15 22.27
N ASN A 644 -27.26 17.83 22.19
CA ASN A 644 -26.21 16.94 21.70
C ASN A 644 -26.40 16.54 20.22
N GLU A 645 -27.40 17.12 19.55
CA GLU A 645 -27.73 16.79 18.17
C GLU A 645 -27.19 17.85 17.22
N GLN A 646 -26.70 17.41 16.05
CA GLN A 646 -26.11 18.27 15.03
C GLN A 646 -26.46 17.72 13.64
N LEU A 647 -26.88 18.60 12.73
CA LEU A 647 -27.07 18.29 11.32
C LEU A 647 -26.07 19.08 10.47
N GLU A 648 -25.82 18.64 9.23
CA GLU A 648 -24.99 19.40 8.28
C GLU A 648 -25.73 20.63 7.76
N THR A 649 -26.99 20.44 7.35
CA THR A 649 -27.89 21.49 6.89
C THR A 649 -29.32 21.20 7.33
N TRP A 650 -30.09 22.25 7.60
CA TRP A 650 -31.53 22.13 7.86
C TRP A 650 -32.29 23.32 7.31
N HIS A 651 -33.39 23.04 6.62
CA HIS A 651 -34.20 24.04 5.94
C HIS A 651 -35.51 24.31 6.68
N LEU A 652 -35.88 25.58 6.72
CA LEU A 652 -37.18 26.05 7.18
C LEU A 652 -37.65 27.23 6.35
N ARG A 653 -38.96 27.47 6.29
CA ARG A 653 -39.52 28.64 5.63
C ARG A 653 -40.32 29.48 6.61
N LEU A 654 -40.07 30.78 6.56
CA LEU A 654 -40.87 31.78 7.22
C LEU A 654 -41.80 32.38 6.17
N SER A 655 -43.11 32.20 6.31
CA SER A 655 -44.06 32.64 5.29
C SER A 655 -45.25 33.38 5.87
N THR A 656 -45.99 34.08 5.01
CA THR A 656 -47.28 34.65 5.39
C THR A 656 -48.25 34.66 4.21
N ALA A 657 -49.52 34.38 4.49
CA ALA A 657 -50.61 34.37 3.51
C ALA A 657 -51.48 35.64 3.61
N GLY A 658 -52.26 35.90 2.56
CA GLY A 658 -53.13 37.08 2.48
C GLY A 658 -52.36 38.39 2.28
N VAL A 659 -51.23 38.32 1.60
CA VAL A 659 -50.34 39.47 1.37
C VAL A 659 -50.91 40.38 0.28
N THR A 660 -50.71 41.69 0.42
CA THR A 660 -50.89 42.69 -0.65
C THR A 660 -49.74 43.71 -0.58
N PRO A 661 -49.61 44.65 -1.53
CA PRO A 661 -48.62 45.72 -1.42
C PRO A 661 -48.73 46.54 -0.11
N THR A 662 -49.93 46.60 0.50
CA THR A 662 -50.19 47.38 1.73
C THR A 662 -50.44 46.53 2.98
N GLN A 663 -50.55 45.20 2.85
CA GLN A 663 -50.90 44.29 3.96
C GLN A 663 -49.92 43.11 4.02
N PHE A 664 -49.38 42.82 5.20
CA PHE A 664 -48.42 41.74 5.42
C PHE A 664 -48.50 41.24 6.85
N GLY A 665 -48.30 39.93 7.05
CA GLY A 665 -48.18 39.32 8.37
C GLY A 665 -49.47 39.03 9.13
N ALA A 666 -50.63 39.10 8.46
CA ALA A 666 -51.91 38.76 9.07
C ALA A 666 -52.01 37.25 9.42
N TYR A 667 -51.43 36.39 8.58
CA TYR A 667 -51.42 34.94 8.74
C TYR A 667 -49.99 34.40 8.60
N PRO A 668 -49.13 34.54 9.63
CA PRO A 668 -47.77 33.99 9.60
C PRO A 668 -47.77 32.46 9.62
N LYS A 669 -46.73 31.85 9.05
CA LYS A 669 -46.50 30.41 9.16
C LYS A 669 -45.01 30.10 9.30
N LEU A 670 -44.73 29.06 10.08
CA LEU A 670 -43.43 28.38 10.10
C LEU A 670 -43.58 27.06 9.36
N GLU A 671 -42.83 26.86 8.28
CA GLU A 671 -42.94 25.66 7.44
C GLU A 671 -41.63 24.86 7.49
N ILE A 672 -41.74 23.54 7.65
CA ILE A 672 -40.62 22.60 7.57
C ILE A 672 -40.84 21.71 6.34
N PRO A 673 -40.14 21.96 5.22
CA PRO A 673 -40.26 21.12 4.03
C PRO A 673 -39.74 19.70 4.30
N ALA A 674 -40.21 18.74 3.52
CA ALA A 674 -39.68 17.38 3.53
C ALA A 674 -38.19 17.40 3.17
N GLN A 675 -37.37 16.76 4.00
CA GLN A 675 -35.92 16.80 3.90
C GLN A 675 -35.33 15.39 4.03
N PRO A 676 -34.16 15.12 3.41
CA PRO A 676 -33.52 13.81 3.48
C PRO A 676 -33.24 13.35 4.91
N THR A 677 -32.92 14.30 5.79
CA THR A 677 -32.58 14.06 7.19
C THR A 677 -33.63 14.74 8.07
N PRO A 678 -34.68 14.03 8.52
CA PRO A 678 -35.72 14.62 9.35
C PRO A 678 -35.17 14.92 10.76
N TRP A 679 -35.38 16.14 11.25
CA TRP A 679 -34.99 16.53 12.62
C TRP A 679 -36.14 16.45 13.63
N LEU A 680 -37.37 16.54 13.15
CA LEU A 680 -38.58 16.34 13.94
C LEU A 680 -38.92 14.84 13.97
N GLU A 681 -39.14 14.30 15.17
CA GLU A 681 -39.46 12.88 15.37
C GLU A 681 -40.81 12.51 14.76
N ASN A 682 -41.78 13.42 14.84
CA ASN A 682 -43.13 13.22 14.31
C ASN A 682 -43.46 14.18 13.17
N TRP A 683 -42.54 14.31 12.20
CA TRP A 683 -42.83 15.05 10.97
C TRP A 683 -43.90 14.34 10.13
N TYR A 684 -44.89 15.08 9.65
CA TYR A 684 -45.90 14.59 8.71
C TYR A 684 -46.19 15.63 7.63
N ALA A 685 -46.61 15.15 6.46
CA ALA A 685 -47.02 16.02 5.37
C ALA A 685 -48.42 16.59 5.65
N GLU A 686 -48.50 17.89 5.90
CA GLU A 686 -49.77 18.59 6.11
C GLU A 686 -50.28 19.25 4.82
N SER A 687 -49.36 19.79 4.02
CA SER A 687 -49.64 20.36 2.71
C SER A 687 -48.49 20.09 1.73
N GLN A 688 -48.70 20.43 0.46
CA GLN A 688 -47.73 20.24 -0.61
C GLN A 688 -47.72 21.48 -1.52
N ASP A 689 -46.54 21.90 -1.96
CA ASP A 689 -46.36 22.93 -2.99
C ASP A 689 -45.44 22.43 -4.12
N ASP A 690 -45.06 23.32 -5.04
CA ASP A 690 -44.20 23.02 -6.19
C ASP A 690 -42.81 22.48 -5.78
N HIS A 691 -42.42 22.65 -4.51
CA HIS A 691 -41.18 22.16 -3.92
C HIS A 691 -41.37 20.90 -3.07
N GLY A 692 -42.57 20.31 -3.05
CA GLY A 692 -42.86 19.04 -2.37
C GLY A 692 -43.69 19.19 -1.10
N SER A 693 -43.78 18.09 -0.35
CA SER A 693 -44.56 18.03 0.89
C SER A 693 -43.92 18.85 2.01
N LYS A 694 -44.75 19.45 2.87
CA LYS A 694 -44.30 20.26 4.01
C LYS A 694 -45.21 20.11 5.23
N TRP A 695 -44.61 20.34 6.39
CA TRP A 695 -45.30 20.55 7.66
C TRP A 695 -45.44 22.06 7.91
N GLU A 696 -46.56 22.56 8.42
CA GLU A 696 -46.76 24.00 8.64
C GLU A 696 -47.42 24.32 9.99
N LEU A 697 -46.78 25.18 10.78
CA LEU A 697 -47.39 25.77 11.97
C LEU A 697 -47.98 27.13 11.61
N ARG A 698 -49.30 27.25 11.73
CA ARG A 698 -50.03 28.48 11.36
C ARG A 698 -50.28 29.37 12.58
N PHE A 699 -50.10 30.66 12.36
CA PHE A 699 -50.38 31.71 13.32
C PHE A 699 -51.47 32.62 12.73
N ALA A 700 -52.33 33.17 13.57
CA ALA A 700 -53.30 34.17 13.18
C ALA A 700 -53.39 35.26 14.26
N GLN A 701 -53.35 36.51 13.81
CA GLN A 701 -53.54 37.67 14.67
C GLN A 701 -54.98 37.69 15.24
N PRO A 702 -55.17 38.10 16.51
CA PRO A 702 -54.16 38.65 17.41
C PRO A 702 -53.33 37.61 18.17
N ASP A 703 -53.89 36.45 18.56
CA ASP A 703 -53.28 35.51 19.52
C ASP A 703 -53.65 34.04 19.26
N THR A 704 -53.84 33.63 17.99
CA THR A 704 -54.26 32.25 17.67
C THR A 704 -53.11 31.45 17.07
N LEU A 705 -52.78 30.32 17.69
CA LEU A 705 -51.87 29.30 17.19
C LEU A 705 -52.64 28.05 16.75
N ASP A 706 -52.20 27.37 15.69
CA ASP A 706 -52.75 26.08 15.29
C ASP A 706 -52.39 24.99 16.31
N MET A 707 -53.20 24.88 17.37
CA MET A 707 -53.03 23.89 18.43
C MET A 707 -53.23 22.46 17.94
N GLY A 708 -53.94 22.26 16.82
CA GLY A 708 -54.12 20.95 16.21
C GLY A 708 -52.81 20.42 15.62
N ALA A 709 -52.06 21.28 14.94
CA ALA A 709 -50.71 20.97 14.46
C ALA A 709 -49.71 20.85 15.62
N TRP A 710 -49.76 21.77 16.60
CA TRP A 710 -48.83 21.82 17.74
C TRP A 710 -48.93 20.60 18.67
N GLN A 711 -50.15 20.16 19.02
CA GLN A 711 -50.36 19.04 19.94
C GLN A 711 -50.00 17.67 19.34
N GLN A 712 -49.88 17.57 18.02
CA GLN A 712 -49.42 16.35 17.35
C GLN A 712 -47.89 16.16 17.45
N LEU A 713 -47.13 17.23 17.72
CA LEU A 713 -45.69 17.14 17.91
C LEU A 713 -45.35 16.47 19.25
N THR A 714 -44.21 15.80 19.31
CA THR A 714 -43.67 15.29 20.57
C THR A 714 -43.24 16.47 21.46
N PRO A 715 -43.18 16.31 22.81
CA PRO A 715 -42.65 17.35 23.69
C PRO A 715 -41.23 17.82 23.31
N ARG A 716 -40.42 16.91 22.76
CA ARG A 716 -39.09 17.22 22.20
C ARG A 716 -39.21 18.16 21.01
N ASP A 717 -40.02 17.81 20.02
CA ASP A 717 -40.23 18.60 18.80
C ASP A 717 -40.81 20.00 19.12
N GLN A 718 -41.73 20.09 20.08
CA GLN A 718 -42.25 21.36 20.60
C GLN A 718 -41.14 22.23 21.20
N THR A 719 -40.20 21.63 21.94
CA THR A 719 -39.06 22.34 22.53
C THR A 719 -38.11 22.84 21.43
N LEU A 720 -37.79 22.00 20.43
CA LEU A 720 -36.95 22.39 19.30
C LEU A 720 -37.58 23.53 18.50
N LEU A 721 -38.87 23.46 18.17
CA LEU A 721 -39.54 24.53 17.43
C LEU A 721 -39.71 25.81 18.25
N THR A 722 -39.85 25.70 19.57
CA THR A 722 -39.77 26.86 20.46
C THR A 722 -38.39 27.53 20.34
N GLN A 723 -37.31 26.75 20.34
CA GLN A 723 -35.95 27.26 20.15
C GLN A 723 -35.74 27.86 18.76
N VAL A 724 -36.33 27.29 17.70
CA VAL A 724 -36.36 27.90 16.36
C VAL A 724 -37.00 29.28 16.42
N LEU A 725 -38.21 29.39 16.98
CA LEU A 725 -38.93 30.66 17.10
C LEU A 725 -38.13 31.70 17.90
N GLU A 726 -37.46 31.30 18.98
CA GLU A 726 -36.60 32.18 19.78
C GLU A 726 -35.36 32.67 19.02
N GLN A 727 -34.77 31.83 18.14
CA GLN A 727 -33.57 32.18 17.36
C GLN A 727 -33.86 32.96 16.07
N LEU A 728 -35.10 32.95 15.55
CA LEU A 728 -35.44 33.64 14.29
C LEU A 728 -34.96 35.11 14.21
N PRO A 729 -35.10 35.97 15.25
CA PRO A 729 -34.62 37.36 15.17
C PRO A 729 -33.11 37.46 14.92
N MET A 730 -32.32 36.58 15.54
CA MET A 730 -30.87 36.49 15.33
C MET A 730 -30.55 36.07 13.89
N LEU A 731 -31.25 35.05 13.38
CA LEU A 731 -31.06 34.56 12.01
C LEU A 731 -31.38 35.64 10.96
N LEU A 732 -32.47 36.40 11.15
CA LEU A 732 -32.81 37.49 10.23
C LEU A 732 -31.81 38.66 10.30
N ASN A 733 -31.29 38.99 11.49
CA ASN A 733 -30.24 40.00 11.63
C ASN A 733 -28.97 39.59 10.89
N HIS A 734 -28.56 38.32 11.00
CA HIS A 734 -27.38 37.79 10.30
C HIS A 734 -27.53 37.89 8.78
N LEU A 735 -28.69 37.52 8.23
CA LEU A 735 -28.97 37.68 6.80
C LEU A 735 -28.98 39.15 6.34
N GLN A 736 -29.48 40.05 7.19
CA GLN A 736 -29.46 41.48 6.92
C GLN A 736 -28.03 42.03 6.92
N GLU A 737 -27.17 41.58 7.85
CA GLU A 737 -25.76 41.96 7.93
C GLU A 737 -24.94 41.43 6.74
N GLN A 738 -25.31 40.27 6.19
CA GLN A 738 -24.74 39.73 4.95
C GLN A 738 -25.12 40.52 3.69
N GLY A 739 -26.02 41.50 3.79
CA GLY A 739 -26.47 42.33 2.67
C GLY A 739 -27.51 41.66 1.75
N GLN A 740 -28.22 40.64 2.23
CA GLN A 740 -29.31 40.00 1.47
C GLN A 740 -30.55 40.89 1.43
N GLU A 741 -31.26 40.95 0.29
CA GLU A 741 -32.50 41.73 0.13
C GLU A 741 -33.70 40.83 -0.23
N PRO A 742 -34.67 40.64 0.69
CA PRO A 742 -35.82 39.76 0.45
C PRO A 742 -36.96 40.39 -0.38
N GLY A 743 -36.68 41.46 -1.13
CA GLY A 743 -37.67 42.25 -1.87
C GLY A 743 -38.58 43.10 -0.97
N ARG A 744 -39.28 42.47 -0.01
CA ARG A 744 -39.97 43.16 1.09
C ARG A 744 -38.96 43.52 2.18
N GLY A 745 -39.00 44.75 2.69
CA GLY A 745 -38.00 45.23 3.65
C GLY A 745 -37.93 44.38 4.93
N TRP A 746 -36.71 44.19 5.46
CA TRP A 746 -36.43 43.40 6.66
C TRP A 746 -37.28 43.77 7.88
N GLN A 747 -37.68 45.05 8.02
CA GLN A 747 -38.55 45.49 9.11
C GLN A 747 -39.89 44.74 9.14
N ALA A 748 -40.47 44.41 7.98
CA ALA A 748 -41.72 43.66 7.92
C ALA A 748 -41.54 42.20 8.39
N TRP A 749 -40.42 41.57 8.03
CA TRP A 749 -40.07 40.22 8.46
C TRP A 749 -39.72 40.15 9.95
N HIS A 750 -39.01 41.15 10.48
CA HIS A 750 -38.77 41.28 11.93
C HIS A 750 -40.07 41.43 12.72
N GLN A 751 -41.01 42.24 12.21
CA GLN A 751 -42.32 42.39 12.83
C GLN A 751 -43.10 41.05 12.79
N LEU A 752 -43.08 40.34 11.66
CA LEU A 752 -43.71 39.03 11.52
C LEU A 752 -43.21 38.03 12.56
N VAL A 753 -41.89 37.94 12.74
CA VAL A 753 -41.27 37.05 13.75
C VAL A 753 -41.63 37.49 15.16
N SER A 754 -41.60 38.79 15.46
CA SER A 754 -42.00 39.31 16.77
C SER A 754 -43.45 38.96 17.10
N ASP A 755 -44.33 39.02 16.11
CA ASP A 755 -45.73 38.63 16.23
C ASP A 755 -45.89 37.12 16.47
N MET A 756 -45.15 36.27 15.74
CA MET A 756 -45.15 34.81 15.97
C MET A 756 -44.65 34.46 17.38
N GLN A 757 -43.57 35.09 17.86
CA GLN A 757 -43.05 34.88 19.21
C GLN A 757 -44.08 35.30 20.27
N ARG A 758 -44.75 36.44 20.08
CA ARG A 758 -45.80 36.93 20.99
C ARG A 758 -46.98 35.97 21.04
N ILE A 759 -47.50 35.55 19.89
CA ILE A 759 -48.62 34.59 19.79
C ILE A 759 -48.24 33.27 20.48
N HIS A 760 -47.04 32.76 20.23
CA HIS A 760 -46.53 31.54 20.87
C HIS A 760 -46.48 31.70 22.40
N GLN A 761 -45.92 32.80 22.93
CA GLN A 761 -45.81 33.04 24.36
C GLN A 761 -47.17 33.17 25.08
N VAL A 762 -48.20 33.71 24.42
CA VAL A 762 -49.55 33.85 25.00
C VAL A 762 -50.31 32.51 25.00
N THR A 763 -49.93 31.58 24.11
CA THR A 763 -50.64 30.30 23.93
C THR A 763 -50.02 29.15 24.73
N GLN A 764 -48.79 29.32 25.24
CA GLN A 764 -48.12 28.44 26.22
C GLN A 764 -48.63 28.74 27.63
#